data_AF-A0A935SWY8-F1
#
_entry.id   AF-A0A935SWY8-F1
#
_cell.length_a   1.000
_cell.length_b   1.000
_cell.length_c   1.000
_cell.angle_alpha   90.00
_cell.angle_beta   90.00
_cell.angle_gamma   90.00
#
_symmetry.space_group_name_H-M   'P 1'
#
loop_
_entity.id
_entity.type
_entity.pdbx_description
1 polymer ?
#
loop_
_entity_poly.entity_id
_entity_poly.type
_entity_poly.pdbx_seq_one_letter_code
_entity_poly.pdbx_strand_id
1 'polypeptide(L)'
;MMRRFARRRRGPGDGQSNTIDGSQWWPKLQAEGLIPLAPGTGFEPVADSDVPAGVAVIARASLQDGTRGLVSFSPSSASDALVAGLAAAQQSSADAPFTGTLFVVAPHWPMAARQLLEWVGQTPYTVEPVAAVRLSDSGFAVESERAPRLLASSPAQLAARMGSSEARAAFIRAASSLEGLAAKHGGCVRVGIDRLELVVLARRVAEIRTEGENTGANGAGNSSGNSSGNASGNAVLETLVNGRQSTPLSAADLAGALDGLEGQLRRRLNDSKVRDGEDGLRGRVVAQLAAGTELRCVRPWPTPGTEVDVVDAVGVDGAGVPVIVAVRQEFEWTALVAVLEALSSLAPLMPLLLAEAGPPLRLGRPRLVLTAERFAPALERVVAALTLSFELRVVSGQSGPSLDLVQRAAGEGAESRFGRRGRRRGGRGRSDGRPDGRGRGGESDLDGDDAGGDLAGEDAREERAERSARGDRGERGDRSDRSDRGERAERTDRNPAIPLGPRAMTRPVERLDDDLDDDEADEAEAGDANGNRDREGREGGEAGRGRGRRRRRSRRGGSGGGVEGAASGADNGDEPGVGRERASLEGSDRESSGRDGSGRDDGSREGRGRDGGSRSARELDADPGDAANGAPRRPRFEEVSLMDLDEGPGSASPERAEGERGRGDRHRRSRRRGRRGGRGEDQAGPREASEEAGGDGPAASEAIALPLVGAEATIEDDFVDADDLSEILSRLPDEVPDYEAAAEPRYDDEEEEDGESPVRSFRGDARGRGRGEDEEESEDALRAAARRRAAILVHADPDSLLAAILLARDVRQLEGLWVYPQSELMTFFRGIATDLRDDMPIVVVGFSPSPARDVIQAAALYRGRLSWFDRHAWPPEDLLAMRNALSPEGVIGGEGLDSVLPLVLETCTRRSRFSDKLVDLATGRFSQHDFERWGRLWRHRVGEIAKKTGDIRGDIAALLAGRPSDLAKEAALLAIPPTPPEVEWVAARDFRLVHFGAHVMAVLDVDAGLDPGLCARIARERYAATLSLTRRAGEEVFTFAGDEVTGRRALDYQAVAHHLVEKLEWVEGRPDADHVARFRVCDLARRPERLEEVIAEIAMGRSQLER
;
A
#
# COMPACT_ATOMS: atom_id res chain seq x y z
N MET A 1 -19.55 39.70 22.70
CA MET A 1 -18.29 38.93 22.60
C MET A 1 -18.62 37.46 22.36
N MET A 2 -18.11 36.85 21.28
CA MET A 2 -18.16 35.39 21.10
C MET A 2 -16.74 34.92 20.78
N ARG A 3 -16.13 34.18 21.72
CA ARG A 3 -14.82 33.55 21.53
C ARG A 3 -14.92 32.57 20.36
N ARG A 4 -14.28 32.87 19.22
CA ARG A 4 -14.17 31.94 18.10
C ARG A 4 -13.19 30.84 18.49
N PHE A 5 -13.69 29.63 18.74
CA PHE A 5 -12.86 28.45 18.91
C PHE A 5 -12.13 28.12 17.60
N ALA A 6 -10.91 28.64 17.47
CA ALA A 6 -9.98 28.18 16.46
C ALA A 6 -9.58 26.74 16.79
N ARG A 7 -10.23 25.75 16.16
CA ARG A 7 -9.78 24.36 16.21
C ARG A 7 -8.38 24.29 15.58
N ARG A 8 -7.34 24.29 16.42
CA ARG A 8 -6.03 23.70 16.07
C ARG A 8 -6.33 22.33 15.47
N ARG A 9 -6.02 22.14 14.19
CA ARG A 9 -5.92 20.79 13.65
C ARG A 9 -4.75 20.14 14.40
N ARG A 10 -5.02 19.09 15.18
CA ARG A 10 -3.95 18.16 15.55
C ARG A 10 -3.27 17.72 14.24
N GLY A 11 -1.95 17.65 14.27
CA GLY A 11 -1.18 17.11 13.14
C GLY A 11 -1.43 15.60 12.99
N PRO A 12 -0.67 14.91 12.12
CA PRO A 12 -0.68 13.45 12.03
C PRO A 12 -0.15 12.74 13.29
N GLY A 13 0.43 13.47 14.25
CA GLY A 13 0.89 12.93 15.53
C GLY A 13 -0.25 12.41 16.42
N ASP A 14 0.11 11.46 17.27
CA ASP A 14 -0.80 10.63 18.09
C ASP A 14 -1.66 9.66 17.27
N GLY A 15 -1.08 9.09 16.20
CA GLY A 15 -1.40 7.69 15.92
C GLY A 15 -0.99 6.88 17.14
N GLN A 16 -1.89 6.05 17.69
CA GLN A 16 -1.52 5.08 18.72
C GLN A 16 -0.43 4.19 18.10
N SER A 17 0.82 4.39 18.51
CA SER A 17 1.89 3.44 18.20
C SER A 17 1.42 2.09 18.72
N ASN A 18 1.38 1.08 17.85
CA ASN A 18 1.05 -0.29 18.24
C ASN A 18 2.20 -0.81 19.11
N THR A 19 2.16 -0.45 20.40
CA THR A 19 3.12 -0.90 21.40
C THR A 19 3.08 -2.42 21.45
N ILE A 20 4.20 -3.05 21.12
CA ILE A 20 4.35 -4.50 21.16
C ILE A 20 4.38 -4.90 22.63
N ASP A 21 3.34 -5.59 23.09
CA ASP A 21 3.28 -6.05 24.48
C ASP A 21 4.15 -7.30 24.65
N GLY A 22 5.34 -7.12 25.22
CA GLY A 22 6.26 -8.23 25.50
C GLY A 22 5.62 -9.32 26.36
N SER A 23 4.73 -8.97 27.30
CA SER A 23 4.05 -9.96 28.15
C SER A 23 3.15 -10.91 27.35
N GLN A 24 2.62 -10.45 26.22
CA GLN A 24 1.83 -11.26 25.28
C GLN A 24 2.70 -12.18 24.39
N TRP A 25 3.92 -11.76 24.06
CA TRP A 25 4.77 -12.43 23.07
C TRP A 25 5.80 -13.38 23.68
N TRP A 26 6.34 -13.08 24.87
CA TRP A 26 7.33 -13.94 25.54
C TRP A 26 6.82 -15.36 25.82
N PRO A 27 5.59 -15.60 26.32
CA PRO A 27 5.09 -16.95 26.52
C PRO A 27 4.93 -17.72 25.21
N LYS A 28 4.56 -17.04 24.11
CA LYS A 28 4.42 -17.64 22.78
C LYS A 28 5.77 -18.07 22.21
N LEU A 29 6.75 -17.17 22.23
CA LEU A 29 8.12 -17.46 21.81
C LEU A 29 8.77 -18.59 22.62
N GLN A 30 8.43 -18.69 23.90
CA GLN A 30 8.90 -19.77 24.77
C GLN A 30 8.23 -21.10 24.41
N ALA A 31 6.92 -21.09 24.13
CA ALA A 31 6.18 -22.28 23.68
C ALA A 31 6.66 -22.81 22.32
N GLU A 32 7.13 -21.94 21.42
CA GLU A 32 7.70 -22.35 20.13
C GLU A 32 9.06 -23.07 20.25
N GLY A 33 9.78 -22.89 21.37
CA GLY A 33 11.07 -23.58 21.61
C GLY A 33 12.20 -23.20 20.65
N LEU A 34 12.07 -22.09 19.91
CA LEU A 34 13.02 -21.66 18.88
C LEU A 34 14.36 -21.16 19.45
N ILE A 35 14.38 -20.76 20.71
CA ILE A 35 15.57 -20.31 21.43
C ILE A 35 15.88 -21.37 22.49
N PRO A 36 17.12 -21.90 22.56
CA PRO A 36 17.49 -22.98 23.47
C PRO A 36 17.63 -22.46 24.91
N LEU A 37 16.52 -22.18 25.57
CA LEU A 37 16.45 -21.72 26.95
C LEU A 37 16.84 -22.83 27.94
N ALA A 38 17.58 -22.46 28.99
CA ALA A 38 17.91 -23.34 30.10
C ALA A 38 16.63 -23.82 30.82
N PRO A 39 16.55 -25.07 31.28
CA PRO A 39 15.36 -25.60 31.95
C PRO A 39 14.92 -24.74 33.15
N GLY A 40 13.64 -24.36 33.17
CA GLY A 40 13.07 -23.51 34.23
C GLY A 40 13.39 -22.01 34.11
N THR A 41 14.09 -21.57 33.07
CA THR A 41 14.31 -20.14 32.78
C THR A 41 13.31 -19.62 31.75
N GLY A 42 13.03 -18.32 31.80
CA GLY A 42 12.15 -17.62 30.85
C GLY A 42 12.82 -16.34 30.33
N PHE A 43 12.09 -15.59 29.52
CA PHE A 43 12.55 -14.29 29.02
C PHE A 43 12.38 -13.19 30.08
N GLU A 44 13.45 -12.48 30.40
CA GLU A 44 13.47 -11.35 31.33
C GLU A 44 13.45 -10.03 30.53
N PRO A 45 12.36 -9.23 30.53
CA PRO A 45 12.28 -8.01 29.72
C PRO A 45 13.37 -6.97 30.09
N VAL A 46 13.98 -6.35 29.09
CA VAL A 46 14.99 -5.28 29.29
C VAL A 46 14.30 -3.91 29.27
N ALA A 47 14.01 -3.37 30.45
CA ALA A 47 13.32 -2.08 30.60
C ALA A 47 14.09 -0.90 29.99
N ASP A 48 15.41 -0.84 30.19
CA ASP A 48 16.22 0.35 29.89
C ASP A 48 16.87 0.35 28.49
N SER A 49 16.29 -0.35 27.51
CA SER A 49 16.97 -0.64 26.22
C SER A 49 17.08 0.53 25.22
N ASP A 50 16.57 1.72 25.55
CA ASP A 50 16.35 2.88 24.64
C ASP A 50 15.53 2.58 23.35
N VAL A 51 15.15 1.33 23.11
CA VAL A 51 14.33 0.88 21.98
C VAL A 51 12.86 1.20 22.26
N PRO A 52 12.16 1.94 21.37
CA PRO A 52 10.73 2.13 21.50
C PRO A 52 9.99 0.80 21.36
N ALA A 53 9.11 0.48 22.31
CA ALA A 53 8.33 -0.76 22.30
C ALA A 53 7.37 -0.91 21.10
N GLY A 54 7.19 0.12 20.26
CA GLY A 54 6.51 0.02 18.96
C GLY A 54 7.38 -0.51 17.81
N VAL A 55 8.70 -0.63 18.00
CA VAL A 55 9.68 -1.12 17.01
C VAL A 55 9.98 -2.60 17.25
N ALA A 56 10.42 -2.91 18.48
CA ALA A 56 10.67 -4.26 18.95
C ALA A 56 10.56 -4.31 20.48
N VAL A 57 10.38 -5.51 21.02
CA VAL A 57 10.56 -5.82 22.45
C VAL A 57 11.87 -6.56 22.65
N ILE A 58 12.55 -6.27 23.76
CA ILE A 58 13.87 -6.83 24.11
C ILE A 58 13.76 -7.64 25.42
N ALA A 59 14.35 -8.82 25.46
CA ALA A 59 14.49 -9.62 26.67
C ALA A 59 15.86 -10.31 26.78
N ARG A 60 16.32 -10.56 28.00
CA ARG A 60 17.44 -11.46 28.31
C ARG A 60 16.96 -12.89 28.40
N ALA A 61 17.85 -13.82 28.09
CA ALA A 61 17.64 -15.26 28.15
C ALA A 61 18.87 -15.95 28.76
N SER A 62 18.64 -17.02 29.52
CA SER A 62 19.70 -17.96 29.90
C SER A 62 19.63 -19.16 28.98
N LEU A 63 20.71 -19.46 28.25
CA LEU A 63 20.73 -20.54 27.28
C LEU A 63 21.13 -21.88 27.92
N GLN A 64 20.80 -23.00 27.26
CA GLN A 64 21.06 -24.36 27.77
C GLN A 64 22.54 -24.66 28.03
N ASP A 65 23.45 -23.98 27.34
CA ASP A 65 24.90 -24.08 27.55
C ASP A 65 25.42 -23.19 28.71
N GLY A 66 24.52 -22.46 29.38
CA GLY A 66 24.84 -21.52 30.46
C GLY A 66 25.27 -20.14 29.98
N THR A 67 25.33 -19.88 28.67
CA THR A 67 25.64 -18.56 28.13
C THR A 67 24.43 -17.61 28.20
N ARG A 68 24.69 -16.31 28.12
CA ARG A 68 23.64 -15.28 28.13
C ARG A 68 23.16 -15.01 26.70
N GLY A 69 21.86 -15.12 26.48
CA GLY A 69 21.19 -14.68 25.26
C GLY A 69 20.58 -13.28 25.44
N LEU A 70 20.53 -12.51 24.36
CA LEU A 70 19.67 -11.35 24.22
C LEU A 70 18.70 -11.64 23.08
N VAL A 71 17.42 -11.30 23.26
CA VAL A 71 16.35 -11.60 22.31
C VAL A 71 15.67 -10.30 21.92
N SER A 72 15.66 -10.01 20.63
CA SER A 72 14.92 -8.90 20.06
C SER A 72 13.81 -9.44 19.17
N PHE A 73 12.56 -9.10 19.47
CA PHE A 73 11.40 -9.54 18.71
C PHE A 73 10.57 -8.38 18.16
N SER A 74 10.24 -8.45 16.87
CA SER A 74 9.25 -7.59 16.24
C SER A 74 8.25 -8.46 15.45
N PRO A 75 6.93 -8.29 15.66
CA PRO A 75 5.92 -9.05 14.93
C PRO A 75 5.75 -8.56 13.49
N SER A 76 6.23 -7.35 13.15
CA SER A 76 6.00 -6.68 11.86
C SER A 76 7.21 -6.64 10.93
N SER A 77 8.44 -6.69 11.45
CA SER A 77 9.65 -6.41 10.65
C SER A 77 10.90 -7.05 11.24
N ALA A 78 11.54 -7.95 10.49
CA ALA A 78 12.86 -8.49 10.85
C ALA A 78 13.95 -7.39 10.91
N SER A 79 13.84 -6.35 10.09
CA SER A 79 14.77 -5.22 10.10
C SER A 79 14.66 -4.39 11.38
N ASP A 80 13.43 -4.19 11.88
CA ASP A 80 13.17 -3.50 13.16
C ASP A 80 13.76 -4.31 14.31
N ALA A 81 13.50 -5.62 14.35
CA ALA A 81 14.07 -6.54 15.33
C ALA A 81 15.61 -6.56 15.29
N LEU A 82 16.22 -6.58 14.10
CA LEU A 82 17.67 -6.56 13.93
C LEU A 82 18.28 -5.27 14.49
N VAL A 83 17.77 -4.13 14.05
CA VAL A 83 18.25 -2.81 14.45
C VAL A 83 18.09 -2.58 15.96
N ALA A 84 16.94 -2.92 16.53
CA ALA A 84 16.69 -2.85 17.97
C ALA A 84 17.61 -3.78 18.78
N GLY A 85 17.81 -5.01 18.29
CA GLY A 85 18.68 -5.99 18.94
C GLY A 85 20.14 -5.56 18.97
N LEU A 86 20.63 -4.99 17.87
CA LEU A 86 21.99 -4.43 17.80
C LEU A 86 22.16 -3.27 18.79
N ALA A 87 21.20 -2.35 18.88
CA ALA A 87 21.25 -1.25 19.86
C ALA A 87 21.33 -1.73 21.31
N ALA A 88 20.48 -2.70 21.68
CA ALA A 88 20.40 -3.22 23.04
C ALA A 88 21.65 -4.06 23.42
N ALA A 89 22.22 -4.80 22.47
CA ALA A 89 23.48 -5.53 22.67
C ALA A 89 24.69 -4.59 22.84
N GLN A 90 24.74 -3.51 22.06
CA GLN A 90 25.77 -2.47 22.20
C GLN A 90 25.61 -1.65 23.49
N GLN A 91 24.39 -1.32 23.88
CA GLN A 91 24.13 -0.65 25.17
C GLN A 91 24.55 -1.52 26.35
N SER A 92 24.17 -2.80 26.34
CA SER A 92 24.57 -3.76 27.38
C SER A 92 26.10 -3.86 27.49
N SER A 93 26.82 -3.61 26.40
CA SER A 93 28.28 -3.66 26.34
C SER A 93 28.99 -2.47 26.98
N ALA A 94 28.28 -1.37 27.30
CA ALA A 94 28.87 -0.21 27.95
C ALA A 94 29.23 -0.46 29.42
N ASP A 95 28.40 -1.21 30.15
CA ASP A 95 28.65 -1.59 31.55
C ASP A 95 29.56 -2.83 31.66
N ALA A 96 29.35 -3.82 30.79
CA ALA A 96 30.24 -4.96 30.60
C ALA A 96 30.00 -5.57 29.20
N PRO A 97 31.05 -5.79 28.37
CA PRO A 97 30.89 -6.23 26.99
C PRO A 97 30.02 -7.49 26.88
N PHE A 98 28.92 -7.40 26.12
CA PHE A 98 28.04 -8.55 25.90
C PHE A 98 28.72 -9.53 24.94
N THR A 99 29.12 -10.70 25.45
CA THR A 99 29.79 -11.76 24.67
C THR A 99 28.88 -12.96 24.39
N GLY A 100 27.57 -12.75 24.36
CA GLY A 100 26.56 -13.80 24.23
C GLY A 100 26.05 -14.00 22.80
N THR A 101 24.83 -14.53 22.68
CA THR A 101 24.10 -14.63 21.40
C THR A 101 22.95 -13.63 21.36
N LEU A 102 22.93 -12.77 20.33
CA LEU A 102 21.76 -11.95 20.00
C LEU A 102 20.85 -12.72 19.03
N PHE A 103 19.72 -13.20 19.53
CA PHE A 103 18.64 -13.75 18.73
C PHE A 103 17.78 -12.61 18.18
N VAL A 104 17.74 -12.49 16.86
CA VAL A 104 16.86 -11.56 16.16
C VAL A 104 15.66 -12.35 15.67
N VAL A 105 14.47 -12.02 16.15
CA VAL A 105 13.28 -12.86 15.97
C VAL A 105 12.17 -12.07 15.28
N ALA A 106 11.65 -12.61 14.18
CA ALA A 106 10.49 -12.06 13.49
C ALA A 106 9.71 -13.16 12.75
N PRO A 107 8.39 -13.01 12.53
CA PRO A 107 7.62 -13.99 11.75
C PRO A 107 8.03 -14.04 10.28
N HIS A 108 8.39 -12.88 9.68
CA HIS A 108 8.78 -12.79 8.28
C HIS A 108 10.13 -12.07 8.11
N TRP A 109 11.00 -12.64 7.27
CA TRP A 109 12.31 -12.12 6.91
C TRP A 109 12.35 -11.74 5.43
N PRO A 110 12.01 -10.48 5.07
CA PRO A 110 12.05 -10.03 3.68
C PRO A 110 13.49 -9.98 3.16
N MET A 111 13.67 -10.06 1.85
CA MET A 111 14.99 -10.06 1.18
C MET A 111 15.90 -8.90 1.67
N ALA A 112 15.35 -7.70 1.88
CA ALA A 112 16.10 -6.56 2.41
C ALA A 112 16.67 -6.83 3.81
N ALA A 113 15.87 -7.37 4.74
CA ALA A 113 16.33 -7.73 6.09
C ALA A 113 17.43 -8.81 6.08
N ARG A 114 17.34 -9.78 5.14
CA ARG A 114 18.40 -10.80 4.95
C ARG A 114 19.70 -10.18 4.45
N GLN A 115 19.61 -9.20 3.56
CA GLN A 115 20.74 -8.42 3.07
C GLN A 115 21.36 -7.54 4.17
N LEU A 116 20.58 -7.08 5.16
CA LEU A 116 21.11 -6.36 6.33
C LEU A 116 22.10 -7.19 7.16
N LEU A 117 21.94 -8.51 7.20
CA LEU A 117 22.86 -9.41 7.93
C LEU A 117 24.28 -9.39 7.35
N GLU A 118 24.45 -9.16 6.04
CA GLU A 118 25.79 -9.03 5.41
C GLU A 118 26.55 -7.77 5.86
N TRP A 119 25.84 -6.77 6.38
CA TRP A 119 26.41 -5.53 6.89
C TRP A 119 26.80 -5.60 8.38
N VAL A 120 26.37 -6.62 9.13
CA VAL A 120 26.71 -6.77 10.56
C VAL A 120 28.18 -7.17 10.72
N GLY A 121 28.91 -6.46 11.60
CA GLY A 121 30.35 -6.67 11.78
C GLY A 121 30.74 -7.80 12.72
N GLN A 122 32.05 -7.91 12.96
CA GLN A 122 32.60 -8.64 14.09
C GLN A 122 32.18 -7.90 15.36
N THR A 123 31.25 -8.52 16.06
CA THR A 123 30.72 -8.10 17.35
C THR A 123 31.26 -9.03 18.44
N PRO A 124 31.41 -8.59 19.69
CA PRO A 124 31.81 -9.48 20.79
C PRO A 124 30.79 -10.59 21.05
N TYR A 125 29.54 -10.38 20.61
CA TYR A 125 28.44 -11.33 20.58
C TYR A 125 28.21 -11.92 19.17
N THR A 126 27.62 -13.11 19.10
CA THR A 126 27.08 -13.67 17.85
C THR A 126 25.70 -13.06 17.55
N VAL A 127 25.28 -13.09 16.27
CA VAL A 127 23.93 -12.64 15.86
C VAL A 127 23.28 -13.80 15.10
N GLU A 128 22.14 -14.25 15.60
CA GLU A 128 21.41 -15.42 15.12
C GLU A 128 20.01 -15.00 14.62
N PRO A 129 19.76 -15.01 13.29
CA PRO A 129 18.48 -14.67 12.72
C PRO A 129 17.50 -15.86 12.82
N VAL A 130 16.40 -15.65 13.53
CA VAL A 130 15.35 -16.64 13.77
C VAL A 130 14.07 -16.20 13.09
N ALA A 131 13.57 -17.01 12.15
CA ALA A 131 12.22 -16.82 11.64
C ALA A 131 11.25 -17.57 12.56
N ALA A 132 10.56 -16.82 13.43
CA ALA A 132 9.51 -17.35 14.28
C ALA A 132 8.19 -17.54 13.51
N VAL A 133 8.30 -18.16 12.33
CA VAL A 133 7.20 -18.28 11.39
C VAL A 133 6.09 -19.17 11.95
N ARG A 134 6.21 -19.90 13.07
CA ARG A 134 5.01 -20.55 13.68
C ARG A 134 4.07 -19.60 14.41
N LEU A 135 4.55 -18.39 14.72
CA LEU A 135 3.70 -17.24 14.99
C LEU A 135 2.96 -16.74 13.71
N SER A 136 3.18 -17.41 12.56
CA SER A 136 2.56 -17.24 11.24
C SER A 136 2.68 -18.53 10.35
N ASP A 137 2.33 -19.72 10.87
CA ASP A 137 2.52 -21.10 10.33
C ASP A 137 3.88 -21.87 10.47
N SER A 138 4.99 -21.56 9.76
CA SER A 138 5.99 -22.59 9.35
C SER A 138 7.50 -22.23 9.44
N GLY A 139 8.15 -22.44 10.60
CA GLY A 139 9.50 -21.92 10.91
C GLY A 139 10.74 -22.68 10.41
N PHE A 140 11.81 -21.95 10.05
CA PHE A 140 13.14 -22.45 9.67
C PHE A 140 14.24 -21.38 9.85
N ALA A 141 15.53 -21.76 9.77
CA ALA A 141 16.67 -20.84 9.90
C ALA A 141 16.91 -20.02 8.61
N VAL A 142 17.27 -18.73 8.74
CA VAL A 142 17.35 -17.80 7.60
C VAL A 142 18.79 -17.54 7.16
N GLU A 143 19.11 -17.89 5.92
CA GLU A 143 20.39 -17.55 5.30
C GLU A 143 20.42 -16.11 4.73
N SER A 144 21.61 -15.53 4.64
CA SER A 144 21.86 -14.23 3.99
C SER A 144 21.74 -14.35 2.47
N GLU A 145 21.08 -13.38 1.84
CA GLU A 145 20.75 -13.39 0.41
C GLU A 145 21.41 -12.22 -0.33
N ARG A 146 21.87 -12.43 -1.58
CA ARG A 146 22.57 -11.39 -2.36
C ARG A 146 21.61 -10.50 -3.15
N ALA A 147 21.98 -9.24 -3.36
CA ALA A 147 21.17 -8.29 -4.11
C ALA A 147 21.08 -8.64 -5.63
N PRO A 148 19.88 -8.54 -6.25
CA PRO A 148 19.70 -8.71 -7.68
C PRO A 148 20.38 -7.59 -8.48
N ARG A 149 20.78 -7.89 -9.72
CA ARG A 149 21.41 -6.91 -10.62
C ARG A 149 20.35 -6.13 -11.38
N LEU A 150 20.15 -4.86 -11.01
CA LEU A 150 19.31 -3.94 -11.77
C LEU A 150 20.04 -3.44 -13.02
N LEU A 151 19.43 -3.62 -14.19
CA LEU A 151 19.86 -2.97 -15.44
C LEU A 151 19.30 -1.54 -15.47
N ALA A 152 20.13 -0.56 -15.14
CA ALA A 152 19.76 0.83 -15.30
C ALA A 152 19.59 1.21 -16.78
N SER A 153 18.64 2.11 -17.04
CA SER A 153 18.41 2.69 -18.37
C SER A 153 18.88 4.15 -18.39
N SER A 154 19.41 4.61 -19.52
CA SER A 154 19.68 6.03 -19.77
C SER A 154 18.50 6.73 -20.47
N PRO A 155 18.42 8.08 -20.49
CA PRO A 155 17.36 8.78 -21.23
C PRO A 155 17.39 8.42 -22.72
N ALA A 156 18.58 8.23 -23.30
CA ALA A 156 18.75 7.80 -24.68
C ALA A 156 18.23 6.37 -24.92
N GLN A 157 18.39 5.45 -23.96
CA GLN A 157 17.83 4.09 -24.05
C GLN A 157 16.31 4.07 -23.92
N LEU A 158 15.70 4.96 -23.12
CA LEU A 158 14.24 5.13 -23.10
C LEU A 158 13.74 5.75 -24.42
N ALA A 159 14.42 6.80 -24.91
CA ALA A 159 14.09 7.44 -26.19
C ALA A 159 14.20 6.48 -27.39
N ALA A 160 15.14 5.54 -27.35
CA ALA A 160 15.31 4.51 -28.38
C ALA A 160 14.08 3.59 -28.52
N ARG A 161 13.28 3.41 -27.45
CA ARG A 161 12.05 2.62 -27.45
C ARG A 161 10.83 3.35 -28.04
N MET A 162 10.96 4.65 -28.33
CA MET A 162 9.88 5.40 -29.00
C MET A 162 9.73 4.93 -30.45
N GLY A 163 8.50 4.54 -30.80
CA GLY A 163 8.17 3.93 -32.11
C GLY A 163 8.23 4.89 -33.30
N SER A 164 8.24 6.21 -33.08
CA SER A 164 8.45 7.22 -34.12
C SER A 164 9.63 8.14 -33.80
N SER A 165 10.27 8.68 -34.85
CA SER A 165 11.34 9.67 -34.73
C SER A 165 10.85 10.97 -34.09
N GLU A 166 9.58 11.34 -34.31
CA GLU A 166 8.95 12.49 -33.68
C GLU A 166 8.74 12.28 -32.18
N ALA A 167 8.19 11.13 -31.77
CA ALA A 167 8.04 10.78 -30.35
C ALA A 167 9.40 10.69 -29.65
N ARG A 168 10.43 10.15 -30.33
CA ARG A 168 11.83 10.17 -29.86
C ARG A 168 12.35 11.59 -29.64
N ALA A 169 12.12 12.50 -30.59
CA ALA A 169 12.53 13.90 -30.47
C ALA A 169 11.73 14.67 -29.41
N ALA A 170 10.43 14.38 -29.25
CA ALA A 170 9.60 14.92 -28.18
C ALA A 170 10.08 14.43 -26.79
N PHE A 171 10.35 13.13 -26.64
CA PHE A 171 10.90 12.55 -25.42
C PHE A 171 12.26 13.17 -25.05
N ILE A 172 13.20 13.30 -26.00
CA ILE A 172 14.52 13.88 -25.74
C ILE A 172 14.39 15.35 -25.31
N ARG A 173 13.58 16.15 -26.02
CA ARG A 173 13.31 17.55 -25.64
C ARG A 173 12.68 17.66 -24.24
N ALA A 174 11.73 16.78 -23.92
CA ALA A 174 11.08 16.74 -22.62
C ALA A 174 12.06 16.34 -21.51
N ALA A 175 12.91 15.33 -21.74
CA ALA A 175 13.98 14.92 -20.83
C ALA A 175 14.94 16.08 -20.52
N SER A 176 15.50 16.73 -21.55
CA SER A 176 16.38 17.89 -21.37
C SER A 176 15.68 19.10 -20.74
N SER A 177 14.37 19.26 -20.94
CA SER A 177 13.60 20.30 -20.27
C SER A 177 13.40 20.00 -18.78
N LEU A 178 13.18 18.74 -18.40
CA LEU A 178 13.16 18.34 -17.00
C LEU A 178 14.54 18.47 -16.35
N GLU A 179 15.63 18.18 -17.08
CA GLU A 179 17.01 18.45 -16.63
C GLU A 179 17.25 19.95 -16.39
N GLY A 180 16.76 20.80 -17.29
CA GLY A 180 16.78 22.26 -17.10
C GLY A 180 15.96 22.74 -15.90
N LEU A 181 14.76 22.18 -15.68
CA LEU A 181 13.93 22.48 -14.51
C LEU A 181 14.56 21.98 -13.21
N ALA A 182 15.22 20.82 -13.23
CA ALA A 182 16.02 20.31 -12.13
C ALA A 182 17.15 21.29 -11.78
N ALA A 183 17.99 21.66 -12.74
CA ALA A 183 19.09 22.62 -12.52
C ALA A 183 18.58 23.97 -11.97
N LYS A 184 17.48 24.49 -12.52
CA LYS A 184 16.85 25.77 -12.14
C LYS A 184 16.28 25.79 -10.71
N HIS A 185 15.86 24.63 -10.18
CA HIS A 185 15.10 24.54 -8.93
C HIS A 185 15.79 23.74 -7.82
N GLY A 186 17.07 23.40 -7.98
CA GLY A 186 17.77 22.54 -7.02
C GLY A 186 17.15 21.15 -6.97
N GLY A 187 16.86 20.60 -8.15
CA GLY A 187 16.25 19.30 -8.40
C GLY A 187 17.18 18.34 -9.14
N CYS A 188 16.65 17.16 -9.50
CA CYS A 188 17.36 16.18 -10.32
C CYS A 188 16.40 15.47 -11.27
N VAL A 189 16.96 14.90 -12.33
CA VAL A 189 16.29 13.92 -13.17
C VAL A 189 16.90 12.56 -12.92
N ARG A 190 16.06 11.57 -12.62
CA ARG A 190 16.46 10.17 -12.43
C ARG A 190 15.74 9.28 -13.44
N VAL A 191 16.40 8.19 -13.83
CA VAL A 191 15.93 7.32 -14.90
C VAL A 191 15.62 5.94 -14.35
N GLY A 192 14.35 5.55 -14.44
CA GLY A 192 13.88 4.20 -14.15
C GLY A 192 13.86 3.32 -15.39
N ILE A 193 13.36 2.10 -15.23
CA ILE A 193 13.30 1.10 -16.32
C ILE A 193 12.34 1.54 -17.44
N ASP A 194 11.24 2.22 -17.12
CA ASP A 194 10.13 2.60 -18.03
C ASP A 194 9.75 4.09 -17.98
N ARG A 195 10.53 4.90 -17.26
CA ARG A 195 10.19 6.29 -16.95
C ARG A 195 11.38 7.15 -16.57
N LEU A 196 11.21 8.46 -16.71
CA LEU A 196 12.16 9.49 -16.31
C LEU A 196 11.46 10.42 -15.32
N GLU A 197 11.96 10.53 -14.10
CA GLU A 197 11.29 11.20 -12.99
C GLU A 197 12.03 12.51 -12.63
N LEU A 198 11.31 13.63 -12.57
CA LEU A 198 11.81 14.90 -12.04
C LEU A 198 11.56 14.95 -10.53
N VAL A 199 12.62 15.17 -9.75
CA VAL A 199 12.59 15.30 -8.29
C VAL A 199 13.03 16.71 -7.91
N VAL A 200 12.28 17.38 -7.05
CA VAL A 200 12.59 18.72 -6.52
C VAL A 200 12.26 18.74 -5.03
N LEU A 201 13.20 19.16 -4.18
CA LEU A 201 13.09 19.11 -2.72
C LEU A 201 12.64 17.72 -2.20
N ALA A 202 13.38 16.67 -2.58
CA ALA A 202 13.17 15.27 -2.16
C ALA A 202 11.79 14.67 -2.49
N ARG A 203 11.09 15.24 -3.49
CA ARG A 203 9.76 14.82 -3.92
C ARG A 203 9.71 14.67 -5.42
N ARG A 204 9.17 13.54 -5.90
CA ARG A 204 8.84 13.38 -7.32
C ARG A 204 7.71 14.36 -7.67
N VAL A 205 7.99 15.29 -8.59
CA VAL A 205 7.09 16.38 -9.00
C VAL A 205 6.51 16.16 -10.40
N ALA A 206 7.22 15.43 -11.26
CA ALA A 206 6.72 14.94 -12.54
C ALA A 206 7.39 13.62 -12.92
N GLU A 207 6.77 12.83 -13.79
CA GLU A 207 7.42 11.70 -14.48
C GLU A 207 7.01 11.65 -15.96
N ILE A 208 7.96 11.41 -16.86
CA ILE A 208 7.69 10.98 -18.22
C ILE A 208 7.64 9.47 -18.20
N ARG A 209 6.50 8.87 -18.57
CA ARG A 209 6.36 7.42 -18.74
C ARG A 209 6.42 7.09 -20.22
N THR A 210 7.17 6.04 -20.58
CA THR A 210 7.06 5.45 -21.92
C THR A 210 5.89 4.47 -21.91
N GLU A 211 4.83 4.72 -22.67
CA GLU A 211 3.81 3.68 -22.86
C GLU A 211 4.45 2.55 -23.68
N GLY A 212 4.43 1.33 -23.13
CA GLY A 212 4.83 0.15 -23.88
C GLY A 212 3.77 -0.17 -24.93
N GLU A 213 4.17 -0.77 -26.06
CA GLU A 213 3.33 -1.03 -27.24
C GLU A 213 2.07 -1.89 -27.00
N ASN A 214 1.84 -2.39 -25.77
CA ASN A 214 0.75 -3.32 -25.44
C ASN A 214 -0.56 -2.66 -24.95
N THR A 215 -0.64 -1.32 -24.79
CA THR A 215 -1.90 -0.63 -24.44
C THR A 215 -2.89 -0.51 -25.62
N GLY A 216 -2.54 -1.04 -26.81
CA GLY A 216 -3.20 -0.76 -28.08
C GLY A 216 -4.28 -1.73 -28.58
N ALA A 217 -4.97 -2.50 -27.73
CA ALA A 217 -6.11 -3.31 -28.16
C ALA A 217 -7.14 -3.59 -27.04
N ASN A 218 -8.24 -2.81 -27.05
CA ASN A 218 -9.58 -3.03 -26.43
C ASN A 218 -10.21 -1.81 -25.73
N GLY A 219 -9.86 -0.59 -26.15
CA GLY A 219 -10.72 0.59 -25.98
C GLY A 219 -11.95 0.59 -26.90
N ALA A 220 -12.78 -0.47 -26.85
CA ALA A 220 -13.98 -0.60 -27.68
C ALA A 220 -15.23 -0.11 -26.92
N GLY A 221 -15.61 1.15 -27.12
CA GLY A 221 -16.80 1.72 -26.48
C GLY A 221 -16.98 3.23 -26.73
N ASN A 222 -17.57 3.57 -27.88
CA ASN A 222 -18.07 4.91 -28.24
C ASN A 222 -17.06 6.07 -28.32
N SER A 223 -16.19 6.01 -29.33
CA SER A 223 -16.03 7.15 -30.24
C SER A 223 -15.91 6.68 -31.69
N SER A 224 -16.96 6.85 -32.48
CA SER A 224 -16.99 6.48 -33.90
C SER A 224 -16.55 7.67 -34.76
N GLY A 225 -15.30 7.66 -35.23
CA GLY A 225 -14.78 8.73 -36.07
C GLY A 225 -13.34 8.49 -36.54
N ASN A 226 -13.19 7.91 -37.73
CA ASN A 226 -11.97 7.77 -38.54
C ASN A 226 -10.66 8.39 -37.99
N SER A 227 -9.84 7.58 -37.33
CA SER A 227 -8.40 7.87 -37.12
C SER A 227 -7.55 6.60 -37.30
N SER A 228 -7.64 5.99 -38.47
CA SER A 228 -6.73 4.90 -38.88
C SER A 228 -5.33 5.49 -39.20
N GLY A 229 -4.46 5.58 -38.21
CA GLY A 229 -3.07 5.98 -38.44
C GLY A 229 -2.30 6.28 -37.16
N ASN A 230 -1.20 5.56 -36.96
CA ASN A 230 -0.17 5.78 -35.94
C ASN A 230 -0.61 5.65 -34.47
N ALA A 231 -0.79 4.41 -34.02
CA ALA A 231 -0.48 4.04 -32.63
C ALA A 231 1.06 4.01 -32.41
N SER A 232 1.73 5.14 -32.65
CA SER A 232 3.15 5.28 -32.34
C SER A 232 3.36 5.21 -30.83
N GLY A 233 4.37 4.47 -30.35
CA GLY A 233 4.69 4.39 -28.92
C GLY A 233 4.87 5.78 -28.31
N ASN A 234 3.83 6.23 -27.61
CA ASN A 234 3.72 7.58 -27.08
C ASN A 234 4.31 7.62 -25.68
N ALA A 235 4.99 8.71 -25.36
CA ALA A 235 5.38 9.00 -23.99
C ALA A 235 4.44 10.05 -23.40
N VAL A 236 4.23 9.98 -22.08
CA VAL A 236 3.25 10.78 -21.36
C VAL A 236 3.95 11.50 -20.22
N LEU A 237 3.85 12.83 -20.18
CA LEU A 237 4.30 13.64 -19.05
C LEU A 237 3.18 13.69 -17.99
N GLU A 238 3.41 13.02 -16.88
CA GLU A 238 2.57 13.11 -15.70
C GLU A 238 3.14 14.16 -14.73
N THR A 239 2.39 15.24 -14.50
CA THR A 239 2.68 16.19 -13.41
C THR A 239 1.97 15.72 -12.14
N LEU A 240 2.68 15.71 -11.01
CA LEU A 240 2.18 15.20 -9.72
C LEU A 240 1.89 16.32 -8.69
N VAL A 241 2.37 17.53 -8.94
CA VAL A 241 2.20 18.67 -8.04
C VAL A 241 0.74 19.14 -8.04
N ASN A 242 0.12 19.30 -6.86
CA ASN A 242 -1.29 19.70 -6.71
C ASN A 242 -2.33 18.75 -7.36
N GLY A 243 -1.93 17.51 -7.68
CA GLY A 243 -2.77 16.47 -8.28
C GLY A 243 -2.12 15.88 -9.54
N ARG A 244 -2.56 14.68 -9.93
CA ARG A 244 -2.05 14.00 -11.13
C ARG A 244 -2.70 14.62 -12.37
N GLN A 245 -1.89 15.26 -13.21
CA GLN A 245 -2.27 15.71 -14.56
C GLN A 245 -1.43 14.92 -15.57
N SER A 246 -2.08 14.41 -16.61
CA SER A 246 -1.44 13.63 -17.67
C SER A 246 -1.47 14.44 -18.96
N THR A 247 -0.34 14.56 -19.65
CA THR A 247 -0.24 15.24 -20.95
C THR A 247 0.54 14.37 -21.92
N PRO A 248 -0.01 14.01 -23.09
CA PRO A 248 0.73 13.28 -24.12
C PRO A 248 1.89 14.14 -24.64
N LEU A 249 3.05 13.53 -24.89
CA LEU A 249 4.22 14.24 -25.40
C LEU A 249 4.12 14.48 -26.91
N SER A 250 3.28 15.44 -27.30
CA SER A 250 3.31 16.05 -28.63
C SER A 250 4.31 17.22 -28.68
N ALA A 251 4.80 17.56 -29.87
CA ALA A 251 5.67 18.75 -30.03
C ALA A 251 4.92 20.07 -29.76
N ALA A 252 3.59 20.10 -29.90
CA ALA A 252 2.77 21.29 -29.72
C ALA A 252 2.43 21.54 -28.24
N ASP A 253 2.13 20.48 -27.48
CA ASP A 253 1.64 20.60 -26.10
C ASP A 253 2.78 20.68 -25.07
N LEU A 254 3.97 20.15 -25.41
CA LEU A 254 5.11 20.04 -24.49
C LEU A 254 5.51 21.37 -23.86
N ALA A 255 5.57 22.46 -24.62
CA ALA A 255 5.95 23.78 -24.09
C ALA A 255 4.98 24.26 -23.01
N GLY A 256 3.67 24.27 -23.30
CA GLY A 256 2.65 24.68 -22.33
C GLY A 256 2.56 23.76 -21.11
N ALA A 257 2.84 22.46 -21.27
CA ALA A 257 2.92 21.51 -20.17
C ALA A 257 4.10 21.80 -19.24
N LEU A 258 5.28 22.12 -19.80
CA LEU A 258 6.49 22.46 -19.04
C LEU A 258 6.37 23.82 -18.34
N ASP A 259 5.81 24.84 -19.00
CA ASP A 259 5.51 26.13 -18.38
C ASP A 259 4.50 25.99 -17.23
N GLY A 260 3.47 25.15 -17.45
CA GLY A 260 2.48 24.79 -16.43
C GLY A 260 3.13 24.10 -15.22
N LEU A 261 4.02 23.13 -15.46
CA LEU A 261 4.83 22.46 -14.45
C LEU A 261 5.73 23.45 -13.70
N GLU A 262 6.49 24.31 -14.39
CA GLU A 262 7.35 25.31 -13.75
C GLU A 262 6.53 26.27 -12.86
N GLY A 263 5.39 26.75 -13.35
CA GLY A 263 4.48 27.57 -12.57
C GLY A 263 3.95 26.86 -11.32
N GLN A 264 3.79 25.53 -11.35
CA GLN A 264 3.46 24.72 -10.17
C GLN A 264 4.67 24.55 -9.22
N LEU A 265 5.88 24.34 -9.75
CA LEU A 265 7.12 24.25 -8.97
C LEU A 265 7.38 25.56 -8.20
N ARG A 266 7.36 26.72 -8.87
CA ARG A 266 7.52 28.03 -8.24
C ARG A 266 6.53 28.25 -7.09
N ARG A 267 5.26 27.85 -7.28
CA ARG A 267 4.22 27.93 -6.22
C ARG A 267 4.52 26.98 -5.05
N ARG A 268 5.00 25.77 -5.32
CA ARG A 268 5.38 24.79 -4.28
C ARG A 268 6.60 25.26 -3.47
N LEU A 269 7.64 25.75 -4.13
CA LEU A 269 8.88 26.24 -3.51
C LEU A 269 8.63 27.47 -2.62
N ASN A 270 7.64 28.29 -2.97
CA ASN A 270 7.21 29.45 -2.18
C ASN A 270 6.23 29.11 -1.04
N ASP A 271 5.74 27.86 -0.92
CA ASP A 271 4.95 27.44 0.24
C ASP A 271 5.88 27.27 1.45
N SER A 272 5.68 28.11 2.47
CA SER A 272 6.50 28.08 3.68
C SER A 272 6.49 26.71 4.38
N LYS A 273 5.45 25.89 4.20
CA LYS A 273 5.42 24.52 4.78
C LYS A 273 6.32 23.54 4.05
N VAL A 274 6.56 23.75 2.77
CA VAL A 274 7.50 22.94 1.99
C VAL A 274 8.92 23.43 2.25
N ARG A 275 9.13 24.75 2.18
CA ARG A 275 10.44 25.37 2.41
C ARG A 275 10.96 25.19 3.83
N ASP A 276 10.11 25.38 4.84
CA ASP A 276 10.49 25.36 6.26
C ASP A 276 10.20 24.00 6.93
N GLY A 277 9.68 23.03 6.17
CA GLY A 277 9.50 21.64 6.60
C GLY A 277 10.59 20.69 6.07
N GLU A 278 10.39 19.38 6.29
CA GLU A 278 11.37 18.34 5.95
C GLU A 278 11.79 18.34 4.46
N ASP A 279 10.84 18.46 3.52
CA ASP A 279 11.13 18.57 2.07
C ASP A 279 12.22 19.63 1.79
N GLY A 280 12.07 20.82 2.35
CA GLY A 280 12.99 21.95 2.19
C GLY A 280 14.29 21.83 2.97
N LEU A 281 14.25 21.24 4.18
CA LEU A 281 15.46 20.88 4.94
C LEU A 281 16.35 19.94 4.12
N ARG A 282 15.77 18.86 3.60
CA ARG A 282 16.44 17.85 2.79
C ARG A 282 17.11 18.47 1.56
N GLY A 283 16.38 19.32 0.83
CA GLY A 283 16.94 20.04 -0.31
C GLY A 283 18.11 20.96 0.04
N ARG A 284 18.03 21.73 1.15
CA ARG A 284 19.12 22.62 1.58
C ARG A 284 20.38 21.85 1.99
N VAL A 285 20.25 20.80 2.80
CA VAL A 285 21.39 19.99 3.25
C VAL A 285 22.09 19.34 2.05
N VAL A 286 21.34 18.76 1.12
CA VAL A 286 21.90 18.15 -0.09
C VAL A 286 22.59 19.18 -0.99
N ALA A 287 22.00 20.37 -1.15
CA ALA A 287 22.64 21.47 -1.90
C ALA A 287 23.94 21.95 -1.24
N GLN A 288 23.99 22.04 0.09
CA GLN A 288 25.20 22.40 0.83
C GLN A 288 26.29 21.34 0.70
N LEU A 289 25.94 20.05 0.80
CA LEU A 289 26.89 18.95 0.61
C LEU A 289 27.41 18.86 -0.83
N ALA A 290 26.62 19.27 -1.82
CA ALA A 290 27.03 19.36 -3.22
C ALA A 290 27.87 20.62 -3.55
N ALA A 291 27.69 21.71 -2.79
CA ALA A 291 28.47 22.94 -2.94
C ALA A 291 29.77 22.93 -2.10
N GLY A 292 29.82 22.12 -1.04
CA GLY A 292 31.00 21.95 -0.20
C GLY A 292 32.10 21.12 -0.85
N THR A 293 33.32 21.24 -0.34
CA THR A 293 34.51 20.50 -0.84
C THR A 293 34.58 19.05 -0.37
N GLU A 294 33.62 18.59 0.44
CA GLU A 294 33.66 17.26 1.06
C GLU A 294 33.27 16.13 0.12
N LEU A 295 32.25 16.34 -0.72
CA LEU A 295 31.71 15.34 -1.63
C LEU A 295 31.77 15.79 -3.09
N ARG A 296 32.39 14.97 -3.92
CA ARG A 296 32.43 15.12 -5.38
C ARG A 296 31.29 14.35 -6.03
N CYS A 297 30.79 14.86 -7.15
CA CYS A 297 29.77 14.25 -8.00
C CYS A 297 28.53 13.76 -7.22
N VAL A 298 28.03 14.63 -6.35
CA VAL A 298 26.80 14.40 -5.58
C VAL A 298 25.61 14.22 -6.52
N ARG A 299 25.02 13.02 -6.48
CA ARG A 299 23.78 12.62 -7.15
C ARG A 299 22.63 12.64 -6.14
N PRO A 300 21.79 13.68 -6.12
CA PRO A 300 20.62 13.73 -5.25
C PRO A 300 19.53 12.74 -5.72
N TRP A 301 18.80 12.17 -4.76
CA TRP A 301 17.64 11.26 -4.94
C TRP A 301 17.88 10.09 -5.91
N PRO A 302 18.88 9.22 -5.61
CA PRO A 302 19.43 8.23 -6.54
C PRO A 302 18.47 7.10 -6.95
N THR A 303 17.42 6.85 -6.17
CA THR A 303 16.51 5.70 -6.34
C THR A 303 15.23 6.09 -7.09
N PRO A 304 14.94 5.54 -8.29
CA PRO A 304 13.67 5.80 -8.95
C PRO A 304 12.48 5.08 -8.28
N GLY A 305 11.29 5.67 -8.37
CA GLY A 305 10.01 4.98 -8.13
C GLY A 305 9.22 5.33 -6.88
N THR A 306 9.85 5.63 -5.74
CA THR A 306 9.13 6.06 -4.52
C THR A 306 8.72 7.54 -4.60
N GLU A 307 7.63 7.92 -3.92
CA GLU A 307 7.18 9.33 -3.85
C GLU A 307 8.04 10.19 -2.91
N VAL A 308 8.58 9.55 -1.88
CA VAL A 308 9.54 10.09 -0.92
C VAL A 308 10.74 9.18 -0.97
N ASP A 309 11.91 9.74 -1.27
CA ASP A 309 13.14 8.97 -1.24
C ASP A 309 13.59 8.69 0.18
N VAL A 310 14.18 7.53 0.37
CA VAL A 310 14.76 7.17 1.66
C VAL A 310 16.23 7.64 1.72
N VAL A 311 16.94 7.61 0.59
CA VAL A 311 18.29 8.17 0.46
C VAL A 311 18.22 9.49 -0.30
N ASP A 312 18.89 10.50 0.25
CA ASP A 312 18.82 11.88 -0.20
C ASP A 312 19.89 12.23 -1.22
N ALA A 313 21.09 11.67 -1.09
CA ALA A 313 22.13 11.78 -2.09
C ALA A 313 23.14 10.64 -2.03
N VAL A 314 23.90 10.48 -3.12
CA VAL A 314 25.09 9.62 -3.21
C VAL A 314 26.22 10.46 -3.79
N GLY A 315 27.41 10.43 -3.20
CA GLY A 315 28.59 11.16 -3.69
C GLY A 315 29.87 10.37 -3.48
N VAL A 316 31.01 11.01 -3.69
CA VAL A 316 32.34 10.42 -3.46
C VAL A 316 33.18 11.37 -2.63
N ASP A 317 33.78 10.90 -1.54
CA ASP A 317 34.67 11.74 -0.74
C ASP A 317 36.02 12.02 -1.43
N GLY A 318 36.88 12.80 -0.75
CA GLY A 318 38.24 13.08 -1.20
C GLY A 318 39.15 11.83 -1.29
N ALA A 319 38.85 10.75 -0.57
CA ALA A 319 39.58 9.48 -0.63
C ALA A 319 39.10 8.55 -1.76
N GLY A 320 38.00 8.89 -2.43
CA GLY A 320 37.38 8.08 -3.48
C GLY A 320 36.32 7.11 -2.96
N VAL A 321 35.91 7.17 -1.70
CA VAL A 321 34.92 6.25 -1.11
C VAL A 321 33.50 6.75 -1.41
N PRO A 322 32.58 5.87 -1.88
CA PRO A 322 31.17 6.19 -2.01
C PRO A 322 30.57 6.64 -0.69
N VAL A 323 29.84 7.76 -0.70
CA VAL A 323 29.13 8.29 0.46
C VAL A 323 27.63 8.30 0.17
N ILE A 324 26.84 7.76 1.09
CA ILE A 324 25.37 7.71 1.03
C ILE A 324 24.84 8.66 2.10
N VAL A 325 24.00 9.61 1.70
CA VAL A 325 23.45 10.67 2.55
C VAL A 325 21.97 10.43 2.76
N ALA A 326 21.51 10.53 4.02
CA ALA A 326 20.09 10.59 4.35
C ALA A 326 19.82 11.75 5.32
N VAL A 327 18.78 12.53 5.05
CA VAL A 327 18.46 13.77 5.77
C VAL A 327 17.03 13.71 6.29
N ARG A 328 16.80 13.94 7.59
CA ARG A 328 15.46 14.00 8.19
C ARG A 328 15.34 15.22 9.09
N GLN A 329 14.11 15.61 9.44
CA GLN A 329 13.91 16.58 10.50
C GLN A 329 14.20 15.93 11.86
N GLU A 330 13.47 14.86 12.17
CA GLU A 330 13.74 13.97 13.29
C GLU A 330 14.12 12.60 12.73
N PHE A 331 15.35 12.15 13.01
CA PHE A 331 15.85 10.86 12.56
C PHE A 331 15.42 9.78 13.56
N GLU A 332 14.37 9.05 13.21
CA GLU A 332 13.82 7.96 14.02
C GLU A 332 14.34 6.57 13.59
N TRP A 333 14.03 5.57 14.41
CA TRP A 333 14.34 4.15 14.16
C TRP A 333 13.81 3.63 12.83
N THR A 334 12.56 3.96 12.49
CA THR A 334 11.91 3.59 11.22
C THR A 334 12.62 4.22 10.02
N ALA A 335 13.12 5.45 10.15
CA ALA A 335 13.91 6.12 9.13
C ALA A 335 15.28 5.45 8.96
N LEU A 336 15.94 5.03 10.05
CA LEU A 336 17.19 4.28 9.96
C LEU A 336 16.99 2.92 9.29
N VAL A 337 15.99 2.14 9.71
CA VAL A 337 15.66 0.84 9.10
C VAL A 337 15.47 0.99 7.59
N ALA A 338 14.62 1.94 7.16
CA ALA A 338 14.38 2.17 5.74
C ALA A 338 15.66 2.55 4.99
N VAL A 339 16.53 3.40 5.57
CA VAL A 339 17.81 3.78 4.96
C VAL A 339 18.72 2.58 4.78
N LEU A 340 18.82 1.72 5.81
CA LEU A 340 19.61 0.50 5.75
C LEU A 340 19.07 -0.47 4.68
N GLU A 341 17.75 -0.67 4.61
CA GLU A 341 17.13 -1.50 3.56
C GLU A 341 17.38 -0.93 2.15
N ALA A 342 17.39 0.39 1.98
CA ALA A 342 17.72 1.03 0.71
C ALA A 342 19.18 0.78 0.27
N LEU A 343 20.11 0.52 1.20
CA LEU A 343 21.53 0.25 0.87
C LEU A 343 21.70 -0.99 -0.02
N SER A 344 20.91 -2.04 0.19
CA SER A 344 21.03 -3.27 -0.61
C SER A 344 20.58 -3.07 -2.06
N SER A 345 19.57 -2.21 -2.27
CA SER A 345 19.12 -1.80 -3.61
C SER A 345 20.09 -0.81 -4.28
N LEU A 346 20.81 -0.02 -3.48
CA LEU A 346 21.75 0.99 -3.97
C LEU A 346 23.15 0.46 -4.27
N ALA A 347 23.65 -0.52 -3.52
CA ALA A 347 25.00 -1.05 -3.69
C ALA A 347 25.29 -1.56 -5.13
N PRO A 348 24.38 -2.27 -5.84
CA PRO A 348 24.56 -2.63 -7.24
C PRO A 348 24.60 -1.43 -8.21
N LEU A 349 23.99 -0.30 -7.83
CA LEU A 349 23.87 0.91 -8.64
C LEU A 349 25.06 1.87 -8.46
N MET A 350 25.85 1.75 -7.39
CA MET A 350 27.00 2.61 -7.09
C MET A 350 27.96 2.84 -8.28
N PRO A 351 28.39 1.82 -9.05
CA PRO A 351 29.35 2.02 -10.14
C PRO A 351 28.81 2.92 -11.26
N LEU A 352 27.49 2.93 -11.45
CA LEU A 352 26.81 3.76 -12.45
C LEU A 352 26.55 5.17 -11.92
N LEU A 353 25.97 5.27 -10.71
CA LEU A 353 25.66 6.56 -10.08
C LEU A 353 26.92 7.44 -9.97
N LEU A 354 28.07 6.80 -9.73
CA LEU A 354 29.38 7.42 -9.56
C LEU A 354 30.28 7.36 -10.80
N ALA A 355 29.74 7.02 -11.98
CA ALA A 355 30.53 6.92 -13.22
C ALA A 355 31.23 8.24 -13.61
N GLU A 356 30.65 9.39 -13.24
CA GLU A 356 31.19 10.73 -13.47
C GLU A 356 32.21 11.19 -12.39
N ALA A 357 32.42 10.44 -11.31
CA ALA A 357 33.24 10.87 -10.16
C ALA A 357 34.74 11.06 -10.47
N GLY A 358 35.21 10.45 -11.56
CA GLY A 358 36.63 10.36 -11.91
C GLY A 358 37.45 9.56 -10.88
N PRO A 359 38.74 9.29 -11.17
CA PRO A 359 39.64 8.70 -10.20
C PRO A 359 40.03 9.70 -9.09
N PRO A 360 40.36 9.23 -7.87
CA PRO A 360 40.20 7.87 -7.40
C PRO A 360 38.71 7.57 -7.10
N LEU A 361 38.28 6.35 -7.47
CA LEU A 361 36.99 5.78 -7.09
C LEU A 361 37.24 4.38 -6.52
N ARG A 362 36.77 4.14 -5.29
CA ARG A 362 37.00 2.93 -4.49
C ARG A 362 35.65 2.32 -4.14
N LEU A 363 35.10 1.48 -5.04
CA LEU A 363 33.80 0.81 -4.93
C LEU A 363 33.77 -0.30 -3.85
N GLY A 364 34.22 0.02 -2.63
CA GLY A 364 34.12 -0.81 -1.44
C GLY A 364 32.79 -0.60 -0.71
N ARG A 365 32.81 -0.77 0.62
CA ARG A 365 31.65 -0.44 1.45
C ARG A 365 31.43 1.09 1.44
N PRO A 366 30.19 1.57 1.26
CA PRO A 366 29.90 3.00 1.32
C PRO A 366 30.05 3.54 2.76
N ARG A 367 30.31 4.83 2.87
CA ARG A 367 30.20 5.61 4.11
C ARG A 367 28.78 6.16 4.23
N LEU A 368 28.20 6.12 5.44
CA LEU A 368 26.83 6.57 5.71
C LEU A 368 26.83 7.92 6.46
N VAL A 369 26.35 8.98 5.82
CA VAL A 369 26.18 10.31 6.44
C VAL A 369 24.71 10.51 6.75
N LEU A 370 24.35 10.45 8.03
CA LEU A 370 23.00 10.72 8.51
C LEU A 370 22.93 12.14 9.06
N THR A 371 21.96 12.93 8.61
CA THR A 371 21.83 14.35 9.00
C THR A 371 20.43 14.65 9.50
N ALA A 372 20.30 15.32 10.65
CA ALA A 372 18.99 15.75 11.16
C ALA A 372 19.05 16.89 12.16
N GLU A 373 17.92 17.57 12.40
CA GLU A 373 17.79 18.50 13.54
C GLU A 373 17.84 17.74 14.87
N ARG A 374 17.30 16.50 14.89
CA ARG A 374 17.29 15.61 16.05
C ARG A 374 17.52 14.16 15.64
N PHE A 375 18.20 13.39 16.49
CA PHE A 375 18.32 11.94 16.36
C PHE A 375 17.64 11.28 17.55
N ALA A 376 16.92 10.19 17.31
CA ALA A 376 16.47 9.31 18.38
C ALA A 376 17.67 8.75 19.19
N PRO A 377 17.47 8.41 20.48
CA PRO A 377 18.47 7.71 21.28
C PRO A 377 18.94 6.41 20.61
N ALA A 378 20.14 5.96 21.00
CA ALA A 378 20.76 4.70 20.60
C ALA A 378 21.05 4.46 19.09
N LEU A 379 20.60 5.30 18.15
CA LEU A 379 20.88 5.12 16.71
C LEU A 379 22.39 5.02 16.39
N GLU A 380 23.21 5.81 17.08
CA GLU A 380 24.68 5.74 16.99
C GLU A 380 25.23 4.34 17.32
N ARG A 381 24.66 3.70 18.35
CA ARG A 381 25.03 2.34 18.77
C ARG A 381 24.66 1.30 17.71
N VAL A 382 23.52 1.48 17.02
CA VAL A 382 23.15 0.61 15.88
C VAL A 382 24.20 0.70 14.77
N VAL A 383 24.51 1.90 14.30
CA VAL A 383 25.38 2.07 13.13
C VAL A 383 26.82 1.67 13.45
N ALA A 384 27.28 1.85 14.70
CA ALA A 384 28.57 1.34 15.17
C ALA A 384 28.70 -0.20 15.12
N ALA A 385 27.60 -0.95 15.22
CA ALA A 385 27.61 -2.41 15.08
C ALA A 385 27.65 -2.90 13.62
N LEU A 386 27.46 -1.99 12.65
CA LEU A 386 27.54 -2.28 11.22
C LEU A 386 28.95 -2.07 10.70
N THR A 387 29.29 -2.77 9.63
CA THR A 387 30.58 -2.67 8.90
C THR A 387 30.70 -1.45 7.99
N LEU A 388 29.85 -0.45 8.24
CA LEU A 388 29.78 0.80 7.48
C LEU A 388 30.47 1.89 8.29
N SER A 389 31.42 2.59 7.68
CA SER A 389 31.87 3.86 8.24
C SER A 389 30.71 4.86 8.22
N PHE A 390 30.59 5.69 9.25
CA PHE A 390 29.44 6.55 9.41
C PHE A 390 29.79 7.92 10.00
N GLU A 391 28.87 8.86 9.80
CA GLU A 391 28.89 10.20 10.39
C GLU A 391 27.46 10.64 10.70
N LEU A 392 27.23 11.13 11.92
CA LEU A 392 25.98 11.74 12.35
C LEU A 392 26.19 13.25 12.42
N ARG A 393 25.41 14.03 11.66
CA ARG A 393 25.47 15.50 11.65
C ARG A 393 24.17 16.10 12.18
N VAL A 394 24.29 17.00 13.14
CA VAL A 394 23.17 17.81 13.62
C VAL A 394 23.07 19.07 12.77
N VAL A 395 21.88 19.33 12.23
CA VAL A 395 21.57 20.59 11.56
C VAL A 395 21.29 21.64 12.65
N SER A 396 22.07 22.71 12.66
CA SER A 396 21.86 23.85 13.54
C SER A 396 21.78 25.17 12.75
N GLY A 397 21.23 26.20 13.39
CA GLY A 397 20.92 27.49 12.77
C GLY A 397 19.42 27.75 12.60
N GLN A 398 19.04 29.02 12.46
CA GLN A 398 17.68 29.42 12.10
C GLN A 398 17.40 29.15 10.62
N SER A 399 16.13 29.19 10.21
CA SER A 399 15.67 28.98 8.83
C SER A 399 16.20 30.01 7.84
N GLY A 400 17.47 29.89 7.45
CA GLY A 400 18.20 30.75 6.52
C GLY A 400 18.83 29.98 5.35
N PRO A 401 19.56 30.67 4.46
CA PRO A 401 20.18 30.07 3.29
C PRO A 401 21.41 29.20 3.65
N SER A 402 22.13 29.53 4.72
CA SER A 402 23.21 28.73 5.29
C SER A 402 22.69 27.89 6.44
N LEU A 403 22.80 26.57 6.33
CA LEU A 403 22.67 25.66 7.48
C LEU A 403 24.06 25.39 8.06
N ASP A 404 24.15 25.19 9.37
CA ASP A 404 25.37 24.70 10.00
C ASP A 404 25.25 23.19 10.25
N LEU A 405 26.20 22.41 9.73
CA LEU A 405 26.19 20.94 9.76
C LEU A 405 27.24 20.46 10.75
N VAL A 406 26.89 20.46 12.03
CA VAL A 406 27.80 20.13 13.12
C VAL A 406 27.93 18.61 13.24
N GLN A 407 29.14 18.08 13.08
CA GLN A 407 29.42 16.66 13.34
C GLN A 407 29.15 16.33 14.81
N ARG A 408 28.21 15.42 15.06
CA ARG A 408 27.86 14.91 16.41
C ARG A 408 28.64 13.66 16.77
N ALA A 409 28.79 12.73 15.82
CA ALA A 409 29.50 11.47 15.99
C ALA A 409 30.05 10.96 14.66
N ALA A 410 31.11 10.16 14.68
CA ALA A 410 31.59 9.41 13.53
C ALA A 410 32.35 8.16 13.97
N GLY A 411 32.42 7.15 13.10
CA GLY A 411 33.18 5.93 13.34
C GLY A 411 33.43 5.14 12.06
N GLU A 412 34.39 4.21 12.10
CA GLU A 412 34.67 3.31 10.96
C GLU A 412 33.65 2.14 10.86
N GLY A 413 32.83 1.95 11.90
CA GLY A 413 31.97 0.79 12.06
C GLY A 413 32.73 -0.41 12.65
N ALA A 414 32.04 -1.55 12.78
CA ALA A 414 32.60 -2.80 13.25
C ALA A 414 33.44 -3.51 12.16
N GLU A 415 34.46 -4.27 12.55
CA GLU A 415 35.33 -4.98 11.59
C GLU A 415 34.56 -5.99 10.71
N SER A 416 35.06 -6.28 9.52
CA SER A 416 34.41 -7.25 8.62
C SER A 416 34.57 -8.69 9.10
N ARG A 417 33.47 -9.46 9.26
CA ARG A 417 33.51 -10.90 9.60
C ARG A 417 34.35 -11.74 8.61
N PHE A 418 34.41 -11.35 7.34
CA PHE A 418 35.17 -12.04 6.31
C PHE A 418 36.66 -11.65 6.28
N GLY A 419 37.28 -11.60 7.45
CA GLY A 419 38.68 -11.24 7.64
C GLY A 419 39.64 -12.21 6.92
N ARG A 420 40.20 -11.74 5.79
CA ARG A 420 41.38 -12.25 5.06
C ARG A 420 41.88 -13.66 5.44
N ARG A 421 41.10 -14.71 5.16
CA ARG A 421 41.66 -16.05 4.84
C ARG A 421 42.33 -16.04 3.45
N GLY A 422 43.19 -15.05 3.23
CA GLY A 422 44.12 -15.04 2.12
C GLY A 422 45.06 -16.21 2.30
N ARG A 423 44.80 -17.31 1.60
CA ARG A 423 45.75 -18.40 1.43
C ARG A 423 47.09 -17.77 1.02
N ARG A 424 48.06 -17.74 1.94
CA ARG A 424 49.48 -17.67 1.57
C ARG A 424 49.75 -18.92 0.75
N ARG A 425 49.50 -18.84 -0.56
CA ARG A 425 49.81 -19.88 -1.53
C ARG A 425 51.33 -19.94 -1.60
N GLY A 426 51.90 -20.73 -0.72
CA GLY A 426 53.35 -20.92 -0.64
C GLY A 426 53.87 -21.38 -1.99
N GLY A 427 54.55 -20.50 -2.70
CA GLY A 427 55.31 -20.85 -3.89
C GLY A 427 56.53 -21.66 -3.49
N ARG A 428 56.37 -22.98 -3.31
CA ARG A 428 57.48 -23.93 -3.15
C ARG A 428 57.19 -25.24 -3.88
N GLY A 429 57.93 -25.45 -4.97
CA GLY A 429 58.05 -26.72 -5.71
C GLY A 429 56.87 -27.01 -6.64
N ARG A 430 57.06 -27.55 -7.85
CA ARG A 430 58.18 -28.39 -8.34
C ARG A 430 58.23 -28.35 -9.88
N SER A 431 59.44 -28.41 -10.44
CA SER A 431 59.67 -28.95 -11.78
C SER A 431 61.11 -29.48 -11.92
N ASP A 432 61.53 -30.35 -11.00
CA ASP A 432 62.67 -31.22 -11.26
C ASP A 432 62.21 -32.38 -12.14
N GLY A 433 62.78 -32.43 -13.35
CA GLY A 433 62.59 -33.54 -14.27
C GLY A 433 63.28 -34.81 -13.78
N ARG A 434 62.73 -35.97 -14.14
CA ARG A 434 63.38 -37.27 -13.90
C ARG A 434 64.68 -37.39 -14.73
N PRO A 435 65.63 -38.23 -14.28
CA PRO A 435 66.99 -38.24 -14.81
C PRO A 435 67.13 -39.12 -16.04
N ASP A 436 68.14 -38.82 -16.84
CA ASP A 436 68.77 -39.81 -17.70
C ASP A 436 70.31 -39.65 -17.71
N GLY A 437 70.99 -40.78 -17.53
CA GLY A 437 72.28 -41.10 -18.14
C GLY A 437 73.53 -40.23 -17.90
N ARG A 438 74.39 -40.71 -16.98
CA ARG A 438 75.88 -40.73 -17.05
C ARG A 438 76.63 -39.37 -16.95
N GLY A 439 77.50 -39.23 -15.94
CA GLY A 439 78.35 -38.02 -15.90
C GLY A 439 79.45 -37.85 -14.85
N ARG A 440 80.13 -38.91 -14.41
CA ARG A 440 81.58 -38.89 -14.08
C ARG A 440 82.14 -37.81 -13.13
N GLY A 441 82.53 -38.24 -11.92
CA GLY A 441 83.50 -37.55 -11.04
C GLY A 441 82.89 -36.44 -10.17
N GLY A 442 83.33 -36.28 -8.92
CA GLY A 442 84.35 -37.04 -8.20
C GLY A 442 84.78 -36.26 -6.96
N GLU A 443 85.27 -36.99 -5.96
CA GLU A 443 85.90 -36.47 -4.74
C GLU A 443 84.95 -35.64 -3.83
N SER A 444 84.70 -36.11 -2.60
CA SER A 444 85.51 -35.86 -1.39
C SER A 444 85.25 -34.44 -0.83
N ASP A 445 85.22 -34.20 0.47
CA ASP A 445 85.46 -35.06 1.63
C ASP A 445 84.68 -34.53 2.84
N LEU A 446 84.32 -35.46 3.72
CA LEU A 446 84.42 -35.38 5.19
C LEU A 446 83.70 -34.29 6.01
N ASP A 447 83.06 -34.83 7.06
CA ASP A 447 83.07 -34.39 8.46
C ASP A 447 82.49 -33.03 8.86
N GLY A 448 81.74 -33.03 9.96
CA GLY A 448 81.27 -31.82 10.61
C GLY A 448 80.06 -31.99 11.53
N ASP A 449 80.07 -33.00 12.39
CA ASP A 449 79.33 -32.90 13.65
C ASP A 449 79.77 -31.59 14.37
N ASP A 450 78.85 -30.86 15.00
CA ASP A 450 78.52 -31.18 16.40
C ASP A 450 77.31 -30.37 16.91
N ALA A 451 76.84 -30.73 18.10
CA ALA A 451 75.55 -30.36 18.66
C ALA A 451 75.58 -29.15 19.61
N GLY A 452 74.36 -28.70 19.95
CA GLY A 452 74.04 -28.22 21.30
C GLY A 452 74.00 -26.70 21.49
N GLY A 453 73.34 -26.27 22.57
CA GLY A 453 73.36 -24.86 22.98
C GLY A 453 72.00 -24.26 23.37
N ASP A 454 71.31 -24.99 24.23
CA ASP A 454 70.12 -24.61 25.00
C ASP A 454 70.32 -23.33 25.88
N LEU A 455 69.20 -22.74 26.35
CA LEU A 455 69.04 -21.80 27.50
C LEU A 455 69.29 -20.26 27.37
N ALA A 456 68.17 -19.53 27.51
CA ALA A 456 67.79 -18.53 28.56
C ALA A 456 68.68 -17.32 28.99
N GLY A 457 67.99 -16.21 29.33
CA GLY A 457 68.46 -14.99 30.02
C GLY A 457 67.88 -13.73 29.35
N GLU A 458 67.03 -12.87 29.93
CA GLU A 458 66.98 -12.10 31.20
C GLU A 458 67.14 -10.57 30.97
N ASP A 459 66.48 -9.80 31.83
CA ASP A 459 66.09 -8.38 31.72
C ASP A 459 67.20 -7.29 31.65
N ALA A 460 66.77 -6.09 31.20
CA ALA A 460 66.84 -4.81 31.95
C ALA A 460 67.53 -3.58 31.28
N ARG A 461 66.93 -2.39 31.54
CA ARG A 461 67.59 -1.05 31.74
C ARG A 461 68.27 -0.34 30.53
N GLU A 462 68.51 0.99 30.51
CA GLU A 462 67.98 2.18 31.22
C GLU A 462 68.31 3.47 30.40
N GLU A 463 67.93 4.64 30.93
CA GLU A 463 68.04 6.03 30.44
C GLU A 463 69.36 6.60 29.81
N ARG A 464 69.20 7.82 29.23
CA ARG A 464 70.18 8.94 29.06
C ARG A 464 71.27 8.80 27.97
N ALA A 465 71.82 9.88 27.37
CA ALA A 465 71.41 11.29 27.14
C ALA A 465 72.50 12.00 26.27
N GLU A 466 72.34 13.32 26.04
CA GLU A 466 73.40 14.34 25.85
C GLU A 466 73.93 14.74 24.44
N ARG A 467 73.67 16.03 24.12
CA ARG A 467 74.64 17.14 23.85
C ARG A 467 75.06 17.60 22.44
N SER A 468 75.13 18.94 22.36
CA SER A 468 76.04 19.80 21.57
C SER A 468 75.73 19.99 20.07
N ALA A 469 75.98 21.16 19.43
CA ALA A 469 76.64 22.41 19.89
C ALA A 469 76.27 23.67 19.04
N ARG A 470 76.39 24.87 19.64
CA ARG A 470 76.92 26.17 19.11
C ARG A 470 76.44 26.66 17.72
N GLY A 471 75.81 27.84 17.59
CA GLY A 471 76.39 29.21 17.68
C GLY A 471 76.01 29.99 16.39
N ASP A 472 76.16 31.31 16.18
CA ASP A 472 76.70 32.45 16.95
C ASP A 472 76.21 33.79 16.29
N ARG A 473 76.04 34.87 17.07
CA ARG A 473 75.98 36.35 16.72
C ARG A 473 75.05 36.99 15.64
N GLY A 474 74.58 38.20 15.99
CA GLY A 474 74.34 39.34 15.05
C GLY A 474 73.02 40.11 15.24
N GLU A 475 72.81 40.98 16.25
CA GLU A 475 73.17 42.41 16.40
C GLU A 475 72.41 43.46 15.51
N ARG A 476 71.75 44.44 16.18
CA ARG A 476 71.22 45.77 15.70
C ARG A 476 70.00 45.75 14.76
N GLY A 477 69.11 46.75 14.71
CA GLY A 477 68.92 48.03 15.45
C GLY A 477 67.50 48.58 15.14
N ASP A 478 66.79 49.26 16.05
CA ASP A 478 66.85 50.71 16.36
C ASP A 478 65.84 51.57 15.54
N ARG A 479 64.87 52.21 16.24
CA ARG A 479 64.05 53.40 15.83
C ARG A 479 63.03 53.24 14.67
N SER A 480 61.95 54.05 14.55
CA SER A 480 61.32 55.07 15.44
C SER A 480 59.98 55.60 14.88
N ASP A 481 59.16 56.18 15.77
CA ASP A 481 58.33 57.41 15.61
C ASP A 481 57.14 57.54 14.61
N ARG A 482 56.05 58.10 15.17
CA ARG A 482 55.18 59.20 14.65
C ARG A 482 54.26 58.97 13.44
N SER A 483 52.94 59.01 13.64
CA SER A 483 52.04 60.20 13.54
C SER A 483 51.45 60.39 12.12
N ASP A 484 50.35 61.11 11.83
CA ASP A 484 49.45 61.96 12.63
C ASP A 484 48.07 62.08 11.91
N ARG A 485 47.02 62.42 12.69
CA ARG A 485 45.80 63.24 12.35
C ARG A 485 44.92 63.11 11.09
N GLY A 486 43.61 63.37 11.34
CA GLY A 486 42.66 64.05 10.43
C GLY A 486 41.21 63.48 10.50
N GLU A 487 40.36 63.74 11.50
CA GLU A 487 39.62 64.97 11.90
C GLU A 487 38.61 65.60 10.90
N ARG A 488 37.29 65.39 11.15
CA ARG A 488 36.13 66.35 11.24
C ARG A 488 34.79 65.66 10.87
N ALA A 489 33.74 65.62 11.72
CA ALA A 489 32.83 66.67 12.26
C ALA A 489 31.72 67.09 11.24
N GLU A 490 30.43 67.34 11.56
CA GLU A 490 29.76 67.88 12.77
C GLU A 490 28.26 67.46 12.96
N ARG A 491 27.77 67.46 14.22
CA ARG A 491 26.45 67.98 14.77
C ARG A 491 25.06 67.48 14.26
N THR A 492 23.93 67.57 15.01
CA THR A 492 23.56 68.27 16.28
C THR A 492 22.44 67.54 17.08
N ASP A 493 22.63 67.45 18.41
CA ASP A 493 21.73 67.82 19.55
C ASP A 493 20.18 67.83 19.48
N ARG A 494 19.52 67.20 20.47
CA ARG A 494 18.94 67.88 21.68
C ARG A 494 18.19 66.95 22.67
N ASN A 495 18.50 67.09 23.96
CA ASN A 495 17.70 66.67 25.15
C ASN A 495 16.94 67.92 25.71
N PRO A 496 16.00 67.93 26.71
CA PRO A 496 16.23 67.39 28.08
C PRO A 496 15.01 67.02 28.98
N ALA A 497 15.32 66.59 30.23
CA ALA A 497 14.72 67.00 31.52
C ALA A 497 13.83 66.04 32.37
N ILE A 498 14.25 65.94 33.64
CA ILE A 498 13.73 65.29 34.86
C ILE A 498 13.09 66.42 35.73
N PRO A 499 12.02 66.28 36.59
CA PRO A 499 12.21 65.81 37.99
C PRO A 499 11.01 65.34 38.89
N LEU A 500 11.39 64.83 40.08
CA LEU A 500 10.66 64.69 41.38
C LEU A 500 9.78 63.43 41.67
N GLY A 501 10.03 62.81 42.85
CA GLY A 501 9.08 61.91 43.59
C GLY A 501 8.48 62.65 44.80
N PRO A 502 8.25 62.05 46.00
CA PRO A 502 8.08 60.63 46.39
C PRO A 502 6.86 60.37 47.35
N ARG A 503 6.58 59.09 47.70
CA ARG A 503 5.83 58.53 48.90
C ARG A 503 5.04 57.27 48.47
N ALA A 504 4.65 56.28 49.28
CA ALA A 504 5.05 55.65 50.56
C ALA A 504 3.82 54.82 51.05
N MET A 505 4.06 53.70 51.78
CA MET A 505 3.15 53.01 52.74
C MET A 505 2.38 51.71 52.35
N THR A 506 2.68 50.67 53.14
CA THR A 506 1.81 49.68 53.83
C THR A 506 1.13 48.46 53.13
N ARG A 507 1.78 47.31 53.37
CA ARG A 507 1.32 46.07 54.06
C ARG A 507 0.47 44.96 53.34
N PRO A 508 0.58 43.69 53.80
CA PRO A 508 0.01 42.47 53.18
C PRO A 508 -1.15 41.84 53.99
N VAL A 509 -1.73 40.72 53.51
CA VAL A 509 -2.42 39.69 54.32
C VAL A 509 -2.70 38.39 53.51
N GLU A 510 -2.33 37.24 54.11
CA GLU A 510 -2.89 35.86 54.18
C GLU A 510 -3.37 35.11 52.89
N ARG A 511 -3.02 33.83 52.64
CA ARG A 511 -3.17 32.53 53.37
C ARG A 511 -4.61 32.03 53.52
N LEU A 512 -4.84 30.79 53.07
CA LEU A 512 -5.80 29.82 53.64
C LEU A 512 -5.49 28.42 53.06
N ASP A 513 -5.65 27.41 53.92
CA ASP A 513 -5.30 26.00 53.73
C ASP A 513 -6.57 25.12 53.63
N ASP A 514 -6.47 23.84 54.03
CA ASP A 514 -7.50 22.79 54.20
C ASP A 514 -7.94 22.04 52.91
N ASP A 515 -7.73 20.73 52.70
CA ASP A 515 -7.73 19.46 53.49
C ASP A 515 -9.06 18.67 53.47
N LEU A 516 -8.96 17.37 53.81
CA LEU A 516 -10.00 16.34 54.02
C LEU A 516 -10.54 15.61 52.76
N ASP A 517 -10.81 14.30 52.76
CA ASP A 517 -10.23 13.16 53.51
C ASP A 517 -10.69 11.83 52.85
N ASP A 518 -10.07 10.70 53.20
CA ASP A 518 -10.42 9.35 52.75
C ASP A 518 -11.72 8.79 53.40
N ASP A 519 -12.30 7.74 52.81
CA ASP A 519 -12.90 6.63 53.57
C ASP A 519 -13.11 5.36 52.69
N GLU A 520 -12.73 4.20 53.24
CA GLU A 520 -12.86 2.86 52.63
C GLU A 520 -14.20 2.18 53.01
N ALA A 521 -14.63 1.16 52.26
CA ALA A 521 -15.13 -0.12 52.81
C ALA A 521 -15.54 -1.13 51.72
N ASP A 522 -15.17 -2.40 51.91
CA ASP A 522 -15.66 -3.58 51.17
C ASP A 522 -17.09 -3.99 51.60
N GLU A 523 -17.80 -4.74 50.75
CA GLU A 523 -18.31 -6.10 51.07
C GLU A 523 -18.99 -6.78 49.86
N ALA A 524 -19.34 -8.06 49.99
CA ALA A 524 -19.52 -9.00 48.87
C ALA A 524 -20.92 -9.66 48.76
N GLU A 525 -21.02 -10.58 47.76
CA GLU A 525 -22.00 -11.65 47.56
C GLU A 525 -23.38 -11.41 46.87
N ALA A 526 -23.56 -12.20 45.80
CA ALA A 526 -24.73 -13.01 45.42
C ALA A 526 -26.18 -12.46 45.49
N GLY A 527 -26.91 -12.59 44.37
CA GLY A 527 -28.37 -12.45 44.35
C GLY A 527 -28.99 -12.73 42.98
N ASP A 528 -29.75 -13.82 42.88
CA ASP A 528 -30.43 -14.29 41.67
C ASP A 528 -31.77 -13.57 41.38
N ALA A 529 -32.36 -13.90 40.22
CA ALA A 529 -33.80 -13.87 39.90
C ALA A 529 -34.50 -12.62 39.29
N ASN A 530 -35.01 -12.85 38.07
CA ASN A 530 -36.39 -12.60 37.59
C ASN A 530 -37.21 -11.40 38.11
N GLY A 531 -37.66 -10.53 37.19
CA GLY A 531 -38.56 -9.41 37.54
C GLY A 531 -39.34 -8.79 36.38
N ASN A 532 -40.20 -9.58 35.72
CA ASN A 532 -41.21 -9.09 34.76
C ASN A 532 -42.01 -7.87 35.31
N ARG A 533 -42.24 -6.83 34.49
CA ARG A 533 -43.26 -5.80 34.77
C ARG A 533 -43.69 -5.01 33.54
N ASP A 534 -44.84 -5.40 32.99
CA ASP A 534 -45.73 -4.51 32.26
C ASP A 534 -46.07 -3.26 33.09
N ARG A 535 -46.26 -2.11 32.42
CA ARG A 535 -47.13 -1.07 32.96
C ARG A 535 -47.73 -0.16 31.88
N GLU A 536 -49.02 -0.37 31.64
CA GLU A 536 -49.86 0.56 30.89
C GLU A 536 -50.08 1.88 31.64
N GLY A 537 -50.19 2.97 30.86
CA GLY A 537 -51.14 4.08 31.01
C GLY A 537 -51.37 4.76 32.37
N ARG A 538 -51.09 6.08 32.43
CA ARG A 538 -52.18 7.07 32.47
C ARG A 538 -51.75 8.54 32.25
N GLU A 539 -52.45 9.16 31.31
CA GLU A 539 -53.14 10.47 31.34
C GLU A 539 -52.67 11.61 32.26
N GLY A 540 -52.58 12.81 31.66
CA GLY A 540 -52.48 14.13 32.31
C GLY A 540 -51.32 14.96 31.72
N GLY A 541 -51.49 16.17 31.21
CA GLY A 541 -52.65 17.07 31.12
C GLY A 541 -52.16 18.53 31.12
N GLU A 542 -52.82 19.42 30.36
CA GLU A 542 -52.51 20.87 30.26
C GLU A 542 -51.17 21.28 29.62
N ALA A 543 -50.94 22.52 29.14
CA ALA A 543 -51.78 23.47 28.38
C ALA A 543 -50.84 24.55 27.74
N GLY A 544 -50.92 24.84 26.44
CA GLY A 544 -49.82 25.58 25.75
C GLY A 544 -50.16 26.37 24.47
N ARG A 545 -51.29 27.10 24.47
CA ARG A 545 -51.77 28.10 23.46
C ARG A 545 -50.75 28.66 22.43
N GLY A 546 -51.07 28.62 21.12
CA GLY A 546 -50.27 29.34 20.10
C GLY A 546 -50.81 29.42 18.64
N ARG A 547 -51.83 30.24 18.39
CA ARG A 547 -52.31 30.86 17.12
C ARG A 547 -51.43 30.65 15.84
N GLY A 548 -51.91 30.37 14.62
CA GLY A 548 -53.26 30.33 14.04
C GLY A 548 -53.41 31.21 12.76
N ARG A 549 -53.90 30.66 11.63
CA ARG A 549 -54.44 31.28 10.38
C ARG A 549 -54.65 30.13 9.36
N ARG A 550 -55.82 29.63 8.94
CA ARG A 550 -57.09 30.16 8.37
C ARG A 550 -56.99 30.88 7.01
N ARG A 551 -57.30 30.15 5.92
CA ARG A 551 -58.07 30.48 4.68
C ARG A 551 -58.17 29.15 3.89
N ARG A 552 -59.26 28.42 3.62
CA ARG A 552 -60.73 28.60 3.45
C ARG A 552 -61.18 28.81 1.98
N ARG A 553 -61.92 27.82 1.44
CA ARG A 553 -62.74 27.77 0.17
C ARG A 553 -61.91 27.63 -1.13
N SER A 554 -62.41 26.97 -2.20
CA SER A 554 -63.81 26.84 -2.69
C SER A 554 -64.23 25.49 -3.31
N ARG A 555 -65.56 25.25 -3.38
CA ARG A 555 -66.24 24.17 -4.13
C ARG A 555 -66.51 24.55 -5.59
N ARG A 556 -66.43 23.57 -6.52
CA ARG A 556 -67.23 23.31 -7.76
C ARG A 556 -66.47 22.24 -8.57
N GLY A 557 -67.06 21.32 -9.33
CA GLY A 557 -68.47 21.02 -9.60
C GLY A 557 -68.67 20.63 -11.08
N GLY A 558 -69.34 19.50 -11.37
CA GLY A 558 -69.54 18.91 -12.71
C GLY A 558 -68.95 17.49 -12.79
N SER A 559 -69.67 16.37 -12.98
CA SER A 559 -70.96 16.02 -13.63
C SER A 559 -70.87 15.77 -15.14
N GLY A 560 -71.29 14.56 -15.56
CA GLY A 560 -71.36 14.05 -16.93
C GLY A 560 -70.39 12.89 -17.19
N GLY A 561 -70.80 11.67 -17.59
CA GLY A 561 -72.15 11.10 -17.65
C GLY A 561 -72.31 10.02 -18.73
N GLY A 562 -72.68 8.79 -18.35
CA GLY A 562 -73.09 7.69 -19.26
C GLY A 562 -71.96 6.98 -20.04
N VAL A 563 -72.17 5.81 -20.67
CA VAL A 563 -73.41 5.03 -20.93
C VAL A 563 -73.07 3.52 -21.07
N GLU A 564 -73.99 2.65 -20.63
CA GLU A 564 -74.16 1.18 -20.94
C GLU A 564 -73.03 0.16 -20.69
N GLY A 565 -73.30 -1.08 -20.24
CA GLY A 565 -74.59 -1.64 -19.80
C GLY A 565 -74.57 -3.15 -19.53
N ALA A 566 -75.59 -3.64 -18.79
CA ALA A 566 -76.16 -5.01 -18.72
C ALA A 566 -75.23 -6.22 -18.39
N ALA A 567 -75.65 -7.28 -17.67
CA ALA A 567 -76.96 -7.68 -17.16
C ALA A 567 -76.88 -8.62 -15.93
N SER A 568 -78.00 -8.76 -15.19
CA SER A 568 -78.56 -9.94 -14.47
C SER A 568 -77.64 -11.03 -13.86
N GLY A 569 -77.88 -11.57 -12.66
CA GLY A 569 -79.02 -11.48 -11.73
C GLY A 569 -78.59 -11.92 -10.30
N ALA A 570 -79.34 -11.66 -9.22
CA ALA A 570 -80.55 -12.39 -8.82
C ALA A 570 -80.26 -13.90 -8.55
N ASP A 571 -80.60 -14.51 -7.41
CA ASP A 571 -81.41 -14.09 -6.25
C ASP A 571 -81.17 -15.06 -5.05
N ASN A 572 -81.58 -14.69 -3.82
CA ASN A 572 -81.85 -15.50 -2.59
C ASN A 572 -81.15 -16.88 -2.33
N GLY A 573 -80.80 -17.26 -1.09
CA GLY A 573 -81.05 -16.70 0.24
C GLY A 573 -80.76 -17.73 1.36
N ASP A 574 -81.16 -17.39 2.58
CA ASP A 574 -81.35 -18.24 3.78
C ASP A 574 -80.16 -18.93 4.51
N GLU A 575 -79.99 -18.52 5.78
CA GLU A 575 -79.46 -19.29 6.92
C GLU A 575 -80.42 -20.47 7.28
N PRO A 576 -80.24 -21.30 8.35
CA PRO A 576 -79.19 -21.36 9.38
C PRO A 576 -78.67 -22.80 9.67
N GLY A 577 -77.81 -22.98 10.70
CA GLY A 577 -77.50 -24.33 11.19
C GLY A 577 -76.44 -24.46 12.29
N VAL A 578 -76.86 -24.46 13.56
CA VAL A 578 -76.03 -24.77 14.73
C VAL A 578 -75.67 -26.27 14.78
N GLY A 579 -74.43 -26.62 15.15
CA GLY A 579 -74.04 -28.02 15.43
C GLY A 579 -72.77 -28.15 16.27
N ARG A 580 -72.89 -28.58 17.53
CA ARG A 580 -71.79 -29.01 18.41
C ARG A 580 -71.68 -30.53 18.40
N GLU A 581 -70.46 -31.07 18.49
CA GLU A 581 -70.01 -32.25 19.29
C GLU A 581 -68.53 -32.52 18.90
N ARG A 582 -67.54 -32.72 19.80
CA ARG A 582 -67.28 -33.83 20.75
C ARG A 582 -67.31 -35.22 20.08
N ALA A 583 -66.42 -36.17 20.36
CA ALA A 583 -65.09 -36.19 20.96
C ALA A 583 -64.50 -37.61 20.74
N SER A 584 -63.17 -37.76 20.80
CA SER A 584 -62.43 -39.01 21.09
C SER A 584 -62.57 -40.23 20.15
N LEU A 585 -61.43 -40.82 19.77
CA LEU A 585 -61.10 -42.23 20.11
C LEU A 585 -59.63 -42.56 19.79
N GLU A 586 -59.09 -43.53 20.53
CA GLU A 586 -57.69 -43.95 20.55
C GLU A 586 -57.39 -45.12 19.60
N GLY A 587 -56.09 -45.41 19.40
CA GLY A 587 -55.57 -46.66 18.85
C GLY A 587 -54.93 -46.52 17.46
N SER A 588 -53.86 -47.25 17.12
CA SER A 588 -53.06 -48.20 17.93
C SER A 588 -51.80 -48.58 17.16
N ASP A 589 -50.67 -48.78 17.84
CA ASP A 589 -49.46 -49.34 17.23
C ASP A 589 -49.69 -50.77 16.71
N ARG A 590 -49.18 -51.07 15.50
CA ARG A 590 -48.43 -52.32 15.25
C ARG A 590 -47.77 -52.42 13.87
N GLU A 591 -46.47 -52.71 13.93
CA GLU A 591 -45.69 -53.65 13.13
C GLU A 591 -46.42 -54.41 11.99
N SER A 592 -45.82 -54.44 10.79
CA SER A 592 -45.43 -55.72 10.16
C SER A 592 -44.50 -55.54 8.95
N SER A 593 -43.47 -56.38 8.92
CA SER A 593 -42.55 -56.57 7.80
C SER A 593 -42.99 -57.73 6.89
N GLY A 594 -42.69 -57.67 5.59
CA GLY A 594 -42.20 -58.88 4.90
C GLY A 594 -42.68 -59.20 3.47
N ARG A 595 -41.65 -59.51 2.65
CA ARG A 595 -41.55 -60.66 1.72
C ARG A 595 -42.04 -60.61 0.26
N ASP A 596 -41.06 -60.95 -0.59
CA ASP A 596 -41.03 -61.95 -1.67
C ASP A 596 -41.82 -61.73 -3.00
N GLY A 597 -41.16 -62.00 -4.13
CA GLY A 597 -41.77 -62.00 -5.47
C GLY A 597 -40.78 -62.20 -6.64
N SER A 598 -40.39 -63.45 -6.91
CA SER A 598 -39.29 -63.87 -7.82
C SER A 598 -39.62 -64.08 -9.32
N GLY A 599 -38.57 -64.10 -10.16
CA GLY A 599 -38.48 -64.77 -11.48
C GLY A 599 -37.13 -64.45 -12.16
N ARG A 600 -36.18 -65.38 -12.42
CA ARG A 600 -36.13 -66.55 -13.35
C ARG A 600 -36.29 -66.17 -14.83
N ASP A 601 -35.51 -66.67 -15.80
CA ASP A 601 -34.41 -67.67 -15.77
C ASP A 601 -33.50 -67.60 -17.03
N ASP A 602 -32.47 -68.46 -17.05
CA ASP A 602 -31.76 -69.04 -18.23
C ASP A 602 -30.60 -68.28 -18.94
N GLY A 603 -29.63 -69.04 -19.49
CA GLY A 603 -28.59 -68.52 -20.41
C GLY A 603 -27.11 -68.94 -20.20
N SER A 604 -26.78 -70.21 -19.97
CA SER A 604 -25.38 -70.67 -19.82
C SER A 604 -24.56 -70.68 -21.13
N ARG A 605 -23.28 -70.24 -21.13
CA ARG A 605 -22.19 -70.98 -21.83
C ARG A 605 -20.74 -70.63 -21.45
N GLU A 606 -19.87 -71.60 -21.72
CA GLU A 606 -18.47 -71.73 -21.31
C GLU A 606 -17.46 -70.94 -22.17
N GLY A 607 -16.30 -70.60 -21.58
CA GLY A 607 -15.13 -70.07 -22.30
C GLY A 607 -13.84 -70.26 -21.51
N ARG A 608 -13.14 -71.39 -21.70
CA ARG A 608 -11.89 -71.72 -21.00
C ARG A 608 -10.66 -71.10 -21.66
N GLY A 609 -9.68 -70.73 -20.82
CA GLY A 609 -8.25 -70.79 -21.15
C GLY A 609 -7.45 -69.56 -20.70
N ARG A 610 -6.17 -69.66 -20.34
CA ARG A 610 -5.28 -70.79 -20.01
C ARG A 610 -3.90 -70.16 -19.74
N ASP A 611 -3.21 -70.68 -18.72
CA ASP A 611 -1.75 -70.83 -18.61
C ASP A 611 -0.78 -69.63 -18.69
N GLY A 612 0.22 -69.67 -17.80
CA GLY A 612 1.41 -68.80 -17.80
C GLY A 612 1.46 -67.89 -16.57
N GLY A 613 2.24 -68.13 -15.52
CA GLY A 613 3.32 -69.10 -15.38
C GLY A 613 4.31 -68.62 -14.33
N SER A 614 4.19 -69.19 -13.12
CA SER A 614 5.27 -69.62 -12.24
C SER A 614 6.68 -69.03 -12.41
N ARG A 615 7.16 -68.34 -11.35
CA ARG A 615 8.40 -68.63 -10.58
C ARG A 615 8.67 -67.48 -9.60
N SER A 616 8.57 -67.71 -8.28
CA SER A 616 9.62 -68.24 -7.37
C SER A 616 10.77 -67.25 -7.12
N ALA A 617 11.27 -67.05 -5.91
CA ALA A 617 10.91 -67.52 -4.56
C ALA A 617 11.78 -66.76 -3.53
N ARG A 618 11.63 -67.15 -2.25
CA ARG A 618 12.47 -66.85 -1.06
C ARG A 618 11.98 -65.69 -0.19
N GLU A 619 11.48 -65.94 1.02
CA GLU A 619 12.08 -66.60 2.22
C GLU A 619 12.82 -65.57 3.11
N LEU A 620 12.16 -65.02 4.15
CA LEU A 620 12.30 -65.49 5.53
C LEU A 620 11.55 -64.60 6.57
N ASP A 621 10.64 -65.25 7.30
CA ASP A 621 10.35 -65.24 8.75
C ASP A 621 10.36 -63.98 9.64
N ALA A 622 9.29 -63.92 10.45
CA ALA A 622 9.12 -63.30 11.80
C ALA A 622 9.18 -61.75 11.92
N ASP A 623 8.40 -61.08 12.78
CA ASP A 623 7.45 -61.51 13.84
C ASP A 623 6.31 -60.46 13.96
N PRO A 624 5.08 -60.77 14.47
CA PRO A 624 3.94 -59.86 14.41
C PRO A 624 3.76 -59.01 15.69
N GLY A 625 3.62 -57.69 15.54
CA GLY A 625 3.29 -56.77 16.63
C GLY A 625 2.60 -55.49 16.14
N ASP A 626 1.62 -55.01 16.92
CA ASP A 626 0.90 -53.74 16.81
C ASP A 626 0.18 -53.41 15.49
N ALA A 627 -0.97 -54.08 15.32
CA ALA A 627 -2.08 -53.58 14.50
C ALA A 627 -3.08 -52.78 15.38
N ALA A 628 -2.81 -51.48 15.58
CA ALA A 628 -3.80 -50.51 16.06
C ALA A 628 -3.47 -49.10 15.53
N ASN A 629 -4.49 -48.33 15.13
CA ASN A 629 -4.41 -46.96 14.59
C ASN A 629 -3.71 -46.80 13.22
N GLY A 630 -4.23 -47.51 12.21
CA GLY A 630 -3.97 -47.21 10.81
C GLY A 630 -4.64 -45.92 10.33
N ALA A 631 -4.08 -44.75 10.70
CA ALA A 631 -4.36 -43.52 9.96
C ALA A 631 -3.80 -43.63 8.54
N PRO A 632 -4.51 -43.19 7.48
CA PRO A 632 -4.00 -43.28 6.11
C PRO A 632 -2.70 -42.49 5.98
N ARG A 633 -1.63 -43.16 5.55
CA ARG A 633 -0.35 -42.50 5.27
C ARG A 633 -0.56 -41.48 4.17
N ARG A 634 -0.35 -40.19 4.50
CA ARG A 634 -0.40 -39.08 3.55
C ARG A 634 0.51 -39.40 2.35
N PRO A 635 0.06 -39.24 1.10
CA PRO A 635 0.96 -39.32 -0.05
C PRO A 635 2.04 -38.25 0.12
N ARG A 636 3.30 -38.62 -0.14
CA ARG A 636 4.40 -37.65 -0.19
C ARG A 636 4.25 -36.82 -1.46
N PHE A 637 4.52 -35.54 -1.33
CA PHE A 637 4.35 -34.55 -2.40
C PHE A 637 5.37 -34.82 -3.52
N GLU A 638 4.89 -34.94 -4.76
CA GLU A 638 5.72 -34.71 -5.94
C GLU A 638 5.58 -33.24 -6.33
N GLU A 639 6.66 -32.47 -6.17
CA GLU A 639 6.75 -31.14 -6.76
C GLU A 639 6.89 -31.29 -8.27
N VAL A 640 5.76 -31.35 -8.98
CA VAL A 640 5.74 -31.36 -10.45
C VAL A 640 6.06 -29.95 -10.96
N SER A 641 7.36 -29.62 -10.94
CA SER A 641 7.92 -28.49 -11.67
C SER A 641 7.78 -28.77 -13.17
N LEU A 642 7.05 -27.91 -13.89
CA LEU A 642 6.70 -28.12 -15.30
C LEU A 642 7.86 -27.83 -16.27
N MET A 643 9.11 -28.13 -15.87
CA MET A 643 10.35 -27.72 -16.55
C MET A 643 11.09 -28.86 -17.28
N ASP A 644 10.66 -30.12 -17.12
CA ASP A 644 11.43 -31.31 -17.57
C ASP A 644 10.96 -31.94 -18.91
N LEU A 645 10.34 -31.16 -19.80
CA LEU A 645 9.92 -31.62 -21.15
C LEU A 645 10.28 -30.64 -22.26
N ASP A 646 11.59 -30.55 -22.58
CA ASP A 646 12.15 -30.51 -23.96
C ASP A 646 13.63 -30.04 -23.94
N GLU A 647 14.60 -30.97 -24.04
CA GLU A 647 16.00 -30.64 -24.34
C GLU A 647 16.36 -30.97 -25.81
N GLY A 648 16.24 -29.96 -26.67
CA GLY A 648 16.85 -29.91 -28.01
C GLY A 648 17.88 -28.76 -28.09
N PRO A 649 19.08 -28.94 -28.69
CA PRO A 649 20.19 -28.02 -28.44
C PRO A 649 20.13 -26.75 -29.30
N GLY A 650 19.90 -25.59 -28.69
CA GLY A 650 19.98 -24.31 -29.40
C GLY A 650 19.81 -23.04 -28.55
N SER A 651 20.93 -22.32 -28.33
CA SER A 651 21.02 -20.89 -27.95
C SER A 651 20.37 -20.36 -26.66
N ALA A 652 21.26 -20.05 -25.70
CA ALA A 652 21.31 -18.80 -24.92
C ALA A 652 20.11 -18.37 -24.04
N SER A 653 20.20 -18.74 -22.77
CA SER A 653 19.64 -18.11 -21.57
C SER A 653 19.84 -16.57 -21.46
N PRO A 654 19.21 -15.85 -20.49
CA PRO A 654 18.02 -16.19 -19.66
C PRO A 654 16.98 -15.03 -19.51
N GLU A 655 15.86 -15.36 -18.85
CA GLU A 655 15.16 -14.69 -17.72
C GLU A 655 15.53 -13.23 -17.30
N ARG A 656 14.67 -12.42 -16.65
CA ARG A 656 13.24 -12.49 -16.24
C ARG A 656 12.76 -11.05 -15.96
N ALA A 657 11.47 -10.87 -15.65
CA ALA A 657 10.93 -9.62 -15.08
C ALA A 657 11.41 -9.44 -13.59
N GLU A 658 11.20 -8.34 -12.86
CA GLU A 658 9.92 -7.76 -12.42
C GLU A 658 10.09 -6.41 -11.67
N GLY A 659 8.97 -5.69 -11.51
CA GLY A 659 8.64 -4.98 -10.27
C GLY A 659 9.05 -3.49 -10.14
N GLU A 660 8.37 -2.66 -9.35
CA GLU A 660 7.10 -2.84 -8.62
C GLU A 660 6.54 -1.46 -8.14
N ARG A 661 5.28 -1.43 -7.65
CA ARG A 661 4.66 -0.42 -6.74
C ARG A 661 4.53 1.06 -7.23
N GLY A 662 3.60 1.88 -6.74
CA GLY A 662 2.37 1.63 -5.97
C GLY A 662 1.92 2.89 -5.20
N ARG A 663 0.58 3.07 -4.97
CA ARG A 663 -0.11 4.03 -4.05
C ARG A 663 0.27 5.55 -4.12
N GLY A 664 -0.60 6.53 -3.88
CA GLY A 664 -2.05 6.53 -3.67
C GLY A 664 -2.61 7.79 -2.94
N ASP A 665 -3.79 8.25 -3.39
CA ASP A 665 -4.92 8.74 -2.56
C ASP A 665 -5.35 10.24 -2.47
N ARG A 666 -6.65 10.42 -2.79
CA ARG A 666 -7.68 11.38 -2.31
C ARG A 666 -7.35 12.85 -2.02
N HIS A 667 -7.76 13.72 -2.97
CA HIS A 667 -8.21 15.08 -2.67
C HIS A 667 -9.72 15.18 -2.40
N ARG A 668 -10.11 15.82 -1.29
CA ARG A 668 -11.48 16.35 -1.08
C ARG A 668 -11.54 17.78 -1.64
N ARG A 669 -12.35 18.03 -2.68
CA ARG A 669 -12.72 19.40 -3.07
C ARG A 669 -13.87 19.92 -2.19
N SER A 670 -13.67 21.03 -1.49
CA SER A 670 -14.77 21.84 -0.94
C SER A 670 -15.35 22.74 -2.04
N ARG A 671 -16.68 22.88 -2.06
CA ARG A 671 -17.37 23.70 -3.07
C ARG A 671 -17.25 25.19 -2.77
N ARG A 672 -17.23 25.98 -3.86
CA ARG A 672 -17.48 27.43 -3.88
C ARG A 672 -18.71 27.80 -3.04
N ARG A 673 -18.59 28.86 -2.23
CA ARG A 673 -19.72 29.75 -1.91
C ARG A 673 -19.16 31.17 -1.86
N GLY A 674 -19.54 32.00 -2.82
CA GLY A 674 -19.03 33.37 -2.93
C GLY A 674 -19.59 34.29 -1.85
N ARG A 675 -18.94 35.45 -1.64
CA ARG A 675 -19.58 36.57 -0.96
C ARG A 675 -19.15 37.91 -1.56
N ARG A 676 -20.16 38.74 -1.78
CA ARG A 676 -20.14 40.08 -2.37
C ARG A 676 -20.00 41.13 -1.26
N GLY A 677 -19.14 42.14 -1.46
CA GLY A 677 -19.23 43.48 -0.86
C GLY A 677 -18.87 43.66 0.62
N GLY A 678 -18.13 44.75 0.90
CA GLY A 678 -17.88 45.25 2.26
C GLY A 678 -16.65 46.16 2.37
N ARG A 679 -16.75 47.43 1.93
CA ARG A 679 -15.77 48.49 2.26
C ARG A 679 -15.81 48.80 3.76
N GLY A 680 -14.68 49.26 4.30
CA GLY A 680 -14.56 49.82 5.65
C GLY A 680 -13.10 50.14 5.97
N GLU A 681 -12.71 51.39 5.81
CA GLU A 681 -11.43 51.95 6.25
C GLU A 681 -11.44 52.13 7.79
N ASP A 682 -10.31 51.93 8.48
CA ASP A 682 -9.61 52.99 9.22
C ASP A 682 -8.39 52.51 10.07
N GLN A 683 -7.28 53.24 9.89
CA GLN A 683 -6.28 53.72 10.87
C GLN A 683 -5.48 52.80 11.84
N ALA A 684 -4.14 53.01 11.77
CA ALA A 684 -3.11 53.05 12.86
C ALA A 684 -2.93 51.83 13.80
N GLY A 685 -1.72 51.47 14.28
CA GLY A 685 -0.36 52.04 14.16
C GLY A 685 0.69 51.00 14.66
N PRO A 686 2.00 51.30 14.75
CA PRO A 686 3.03 50.27 14.57
C PRO A 686 3.95 49.93 15.79
N ARG A 687 4.61 48.76 15.65
CA ARG A 687 6.02 48.43 16.02
C ARG A 687 6.44 48.16 17.50
N GLU A 688 7.67 47.64 17.59
CA GLU A 688 8.55 47.35 18.75
C GLU A 688 8.19 46.04 19.50
N ALA A 689 8.98 44.94 19.55
CA ALA A 689 10.42 44.63 19.31
C ALA A 689 11.38 44.88 20.51
N SER A 690 12.51 44.13 20.54
CA SER A 690 13.58 44.07 21.58
C SER A 690 13.14 43.50 22.96
N GLU A 691 13.72 42.38 23.45
CA GLU A 691 15.01 42.23 24.19
C GLU A 691 14.87 42.63 25.68
N GLU A 692 15.61 42.13 26.69
CA GLU A 692 16.86 41.35 26.74
C GLU A 692 17.05 40.67 28.14
N ALA A 693 18.07 39.81 28.28
CA ALA A 693 18.82 39.46 29.51
C ALA A 693 18.09 38.84 30.74
N GLY A 694 18.75 38.05 31.61
CA GLY A 694 20.14 37.55 31.63
C GLY A 694 20.50 36.87 32.98
N GLY A 695 21.72 36.31 33.09
CA GLY A 695 22.31 35.69 34.29
C GLY A 695 22.86 34.28 34.01
N ASP A 696 24.17 34.09 33.79
CA ASP A 696 25.26 33.95 34.80
C ASP A 696 25.10 32.71 35.71
N GLY A 697 26.06 31.78 35.85
CA GLY A 697 27.45 31.67 35.34
C GLY A 697 28.04 30.28 35.75
N PRO A 698 29.33 30.16 36.14
CA PRO A 698 30.48 30.17 35.22
C PRO A 698 31.50 29.01 35.44
N ALA A 699 32.63 29.06 34.69
CA ALA A 699 33.94 28.42 34.93
C ALA A 699 34.13 26.91 34.60
N ALA A 700 35.30 26.44 34.13
CA ALA A 700 36.49 27.09 33.54
C ALA A 700 37.46 26.04 32.92
N SER A 701 38.40 26.51 32.08
CA SER A 701 39.64 25.82 31.64
C SER A 701 39.46 24.61 30.70
N GLU A 702 40.38 24.28 29.78
CA GLU A 702 41.74 24.78 29.54
C GLU A 702 42.12 24.62 28.05
N ALA A 703 43.00 25.48 27.51
CA ALA A 703 43.42 25.42 26.10
C ALA A 703 44.95 25.29 25.97
N ILE A 704 45.41 24.39 25.10
CA ILE A 704 46.81 24.21 24.70
C ILE A 704 46.88 24.27 23.16
N ALA A 705 47.96 24.85 22.61
CA ALA A 705 47.98 25.40 21.27
C ALA A 705 49.19 24.98 20.42
N LEU A 706 48.99 24.97 19.08
CA LEU A 706 50.00 24.99 17.98
C LEU A 706 50.86 23.71 17.82
N PRO A 707 51.66 23.53 16.74
CA PRO A 707 51.80 24.27 15.46
C PRO A 707 51.76 23.36 14.18
N LEU A 708 51.82 23.95 12.97
CA LEU A 708 52.55 23.52 11.72
C LEU A 708 52.10 24.50 10.59
N VAL A 709 52.93 25.17 9.76
CA VAL A 709 54.02 24.75 8.86
C VAL A 709 53.55 23.69 7.85
N GLY A 710 53.55 23.88 6.52
CA GLY A 710 54.04 24.99 5.68
C GLY A 710 54.73 24.42 4.42
N ALA A 711 54.10 24.54 3.25
CA ALA A 711 54.71 24.20 1.95
C ALA A 711 53.93 24.88 0.80
N GLU A 712 54.49 25.94 0.25
CA GLU A 712 53.97 26.61 -0.96
C GLU A 712 54.41 25.85 -2.22
N ALA A 713 53.53 25.79 -3.22
CA ALA A 713 53.89 25.49 -4.60
C ALA A 713 53.04 26.39 -5.52
N THR A 714 53.64 27.47 -6.00
CA THR A 714 53.03 28.44 -6.89
C THR A 714 52.70 27.84 -8.26
N ILE A 715 51.49 28.06 -8.74
CA ILE A 715 51.14 28.02 -10.17
C ILE A 715 50.58 29.41 -10.49
N GLU A 716 51.15 30.06 -11.49
CA GLU A 716 50.88 31.46 -11.81
C GLU A 716 49.53 31.63 -12.52
N ASP A 717 48.80 32.67 -12.13
CA ASP A 717 47.56 33.11 -12.77
C ASP A 717 47.84 33.78 -14.13
N ASP A 718 47.05 33.43 -15.13
CA ASP A 718 46.97 34.14 -16.43
C ASP A 718 45.52 34.63 -16.61
N PHE A 719 45.13 35.59 -15.76
CA PHE A 719 43.80 36.20 -15.74
C PHE A 719 43.78 37.48 -16.59
N VAL A 720 42.78 37.58 -17.47
CA VAL A 720 42.54 38.73 -18.35
C VAL A 720 41.99 39.92 -17.53
N ASP A 721 42.60 41.09 -17.69
CA ASP A 721 42.19 42.33 -17.02
C ASP A 721 40.74 42.73 -17.33
N ALA A 722 40.00 43.18 -16.31
CA ALA A 722 38.56 43.39 -16.37
C ALA A 722 38.10 44.65 -17.14
N ASP A 723 39.03 45.46 -17.66
CA ASP A 723 38.71 46.75 -18.31
C ASP A 723 38.23 46.60 -19.77
N ASP A 724 38.62 45.52 -20.47
CA ASP A 724 38.26 45.26 -21.89
C ASP A 724 36.77 44.98 -22.12
N LEU A 725 36.01 44.57 -21.09
CA LEU A 725 34.57 44.34 -21.21
C LEU A 725 33.76 45.63 -21.41
N SER A 726 34.32 46.78 -21.04
CA SER A 726 33.66 48.08 -21.19
C SER A 726 33.59 48.55 -22.65
N GLU A 727 34.60 48.24 -23.48
CA GLU A 727 34.61 48.62 -24.88
C GLU A 727 33.62 47.79 -25.72
N ILE A 728 33.46 46.51 -25.39
CA ILE A 728 32.55 45.59 -26.10
C ILE A 728 31.07 46.02 -25.97
N LEU A 729 30.67 46.53 -24.80
CA LEU A 729 29.29 46.99 -24.58
C LEU A 729 28.97 48.35 -25.23
N SER A 730 29.99 49.10 -25.66
CA SER A 730 29.82 50.42 -26.29
C SER A 730 29.45 50.39 -27.79
N ARG A 731 29.35 49.19 -28.39
CA ARG A 731 29.17 49.01 -29.86
C ARG A 731 27.82 48.40 -30.28
N LEU A 732 26.81 48.44 -29.42
CA LEU A 732 25.43 48.11 -29.78
C LEU A 732 24.76 49.32 -30.47
N PRO A 733 24.11 49.16 -31.63
CA PRO A 733 23.52 50.28 -32.38
C PRO A 733 22.20 50.78 -31.78
N ASP A 734 22.15 52.08 -31.48
CA ASP A 734 20.95 52.81 -31.04
C ASP A 734 19.98 53.09 -32.21
N GLU A 735 19.29 52.06 -32.71
CA GLU A 735 18.11 52.24 -33.58
C GLU A 735 16.95 51.33 -33.15
N VAL A 736 16.20 51.80 -32.15
CA VAL A 736 14.87 51.26 -31.80
C VAL A 736 13.81 52.16 -32.44
N PRO A 737 12.91 51.67 -33.31
CA PRO A 737 11.89 52.50 -33.93
C PRO A 737 10.89 53.09 -32.91
N ASP A 738 10.67 54.40 -32.97
CA ASP A 738 9.68 55.10 -32.15
C ASP A 738 8.26 54.56 -32.39
N TYR A 739 7.65 54.01 -31.34
CA TYR A 739 6.24 53.59 -31.36
C TYR A 739 5.36 54.74 -30.89
N GLU A 740 4.65 55.38 -31.82
CA GLU A 740 3.74 56.50 -31.51
C GLU A 740 2.62 56.05 -30.55
N ALA A 741 2.32 56.91 -29.56
CA ALA A 741 1.35 56.61 -28.50
C ALA A 741 -0.10 56.68 -29.01
N ALA A 742 -0.76 55.54 -29.10
CA ALA A 742 -2.19 55.43 -29.44
C ALA A 742 -3.03 55.01 -28.21
N ALA A 743 -3.84 55.96 -27.73
CA ALA A 743 -5.08 55.87 -26.95
C ALA A 743 -5.33 54.67 -25.99
N GLU A 744 -5.58 55.00 -24.72
CA GLU A 744 -6.17 54.10 -23.72
C GLU A 744 -7.54 53.54 -24.19
N PRO A 745 -7.79 52.21 -24.09
CA PRO A 745 -9.11 51.67 -24.32
C PRO A 745 -10.03 51.92 -23.12
N ARG A 746 -11.01 52.81 -23.29
CA ARG A 746 -12.24 52.78 -22.48
C ARG A 746 -13.00 51.48 -22.78
N TYR A 747 -13.56 50.88 -21.74
CA TYR A 747 -14.60 49.87 -21.89
C TYR A 747 -15.96 50.58 -22.00
N ASP A 748 -16.67 50.38 -23.12
CA ASP A 748 -18.10 50.64 -23.23
C ASP A 748 -18.87 49.33 -23.01
N ASP A 749 -19.91 49.39 -22.18
CA ASP A 749 -20.90 48.35 -21.95
C ASP A 749 -22.19 48.70 -22.73
N GLU A 750 -22.38 48.14 -23.93
CA GLU A 750 -23.66 48.08 -24.66
C GLU A 750 -23.75 46.63 -25.21
N GLU A 751 -24.71 45.79 -24.80
CA GLU A 751 -26.12 45.72 -25.24
C GLU A 751 -26.29 45.74 -26.78
N GLU A 752 -27.12 44.79 -27.26
CA GLU A 752 -27.62 44.50 -28.63
C GLU A 752 -27.15 43.14 -29.21
N GLU A 753 -27.91 42.45 -30.06
CA GLU A 753 -29.38 42.31 -30.24
C GLU A 753 -29.61 41.06 -31.12
N ASP A 754 -30.84 40.55 -31.21
CA ASP A 754 -31.20 39.49 -32.15
C ASP A 754 -31.00 39.93 -33.62
N GLY A 755 -30.21 39.15 -34.38
CA GLY A 755 -29.84 39.46 -35.77
C GLY A 755 -30.06 38.29 -36.74
N GLU A 756 -31.28 38.16 -37.26
CA GLU A 756 -31.59 37.24 -38.36
C GLU A 756 -30.76 37.55 -39.63
N SER A 757 -30.41 36.52 -40.42
CA SER A 757 -30.03 36.72 -41.82
C SER A 757 -30.25 35.47 -42.69
N PRO A 758 -30.49 35.63 -44.02
CA PRO A 758 -31.45 34.77 -44.69
C PRO A 758 -30.91 33.93 -45.87
N VAL A 759 -31.58 32.78 -46.09
CA VAL A 759 -31.92 32.14 -47.38
C VAL A 759 -30.86 32.10 -48.49
N ARG A 760 -30.26 30.92 -48.69
CA ARG A 760 -30.05 30.19 -49.98
C ARG A 760 -29.23 28.91 -49.70
N SER A 761 -29.43 27.76 -50.36
CA SER A 761 -30.45 27.35 -51.34
C SER A 761 -30.62 25.82 -51.38
N PHE A 762 -31.82 25.39 -51.76
CA PHE A 762 -32.32 24.02 -51.78
C PHE A 762 -31.58 23.07 -52.76
N ARG A 763 -31.03 21.96 -52.26
CA ARG A 763 -30.75 20.64 -52.90
C ARG A 763 -29.81 19.86 -51.95
N GLY A 764 -30.09 18.65 -51.48
CA GLY A 764 -31.25 17.80 -51.69
C GLY A 764 -30.84 16.34 -51.49
N ASP A 765 -30.98 15.82 -50.27
CA ASP A 765 -30.96 14.38 -49.99
C ASP A 765 -31.74 14.11 -48.71
N ALA A 766 -32.94 13.54 -48.88
CA ALA A 766 -33.87 13.25 -47.79
C ALA A 766 -34.20 11.75 -47.79
N ARG A 767 -33.51 11.00 -46.94
CA ARG A 767 -33.87 9.67 -46.37
C ARG A 767 -32.72 9.21 -45.46
N GLY A 768 -32.93 9.18 -44.14
CA GLY A 768 -31.92 8.60 -43.22
C GLY A 768 -31.86 9.11 -41.77
N ARG A 769 -32.69 10.06 -41.34
CA ARG A 769 -32.75 10.50 -39.93
C ARG A 769 -34.13 10.21 -39.32
N GLY A 770 -34.23 9.10 -38.61
CA GLY A 770 -35.48 8.65 -37.95
C GLY A 770 -35.28 7.36 -37.16
N ARG A 771 -34.11 7.19 -36.53
CA ARG A 771 -33.78 6.02 -35.68
C ARG A 771 -32.86 6.37 -34.50
N GLY A 772 -32.68 7.66 -34.20
CA GLY A 772 -31.89 8.12 -33.04
C GLY A 772 -32.75 8.70 -31.91
N GLU A 773 -33.94 9.21 -32.24
CA GLU A 773 -34.82 9.88 -31.28
C GLU A 773 -35.47 8.87 -30.30
N ASP A 774 -35.81 7.66 -30.77
CA ASP A 774 -36.37 6.60 -29.92
C ASP A 774 -35.35 6.06 -28.88
N GLU A 775 -34.06 6.00 -29.24
CA GLU A 775 -33.00 5.53 -28.32
C GLU A 775 -32.71 6.61 -27.25
N GLU A 776 -32.64 7.89 -27.62
CA GLU A 776 -32.48 9.00 -26.65
C GLU A 776 -33.68 9.13 -25.70
N GLU A 777 -34.93 8.99 -26.17
CA GLU A 777 -36.11 8.96 -25.29
C GLU A 777 -36.08 7.76 -24.33
N SER A 778 -35.59 6.60 -24.76
CA SER A 778 -35.47 5.42 -23.90
C SER A 778 -34.44 5.62 -22.78
N GLU A 779 -33.27 6.21 -23.08
CA GLU A 779 -32.27 6.53 -22.06
C GLU A 779 -32.77 7.59 -21.08
N ASP A 780 -33.46 8.64 -21.56
CA ASP A 780 -33.99 9.68 -20.68
C ASP A 780 -35.19 9.20 -19.86
N ALA A 781 -35.99 8.24 -20.36
CA ALA A 781 -37.00 7.55 -19.57
C ALA A 781 -36.37 6.71 -18.44
N LEU A 782 -35.27 5.98 -18.70
CA LEU A 782 -34.52 5.25 -17.69
C LEU A 782 -33.87 6.19 -16.66
N ARG A 783 -33.26 7.30 -17.10
CA ARG A 783 -32.71 8.35 -16.21
C ARG A 783 -33.79 9.05 -15.38
N ALA A 784 -35.01 9.18 -15.89
CA ALA A 784 -36.17 9.69 -15.16
C ALA A 784 -36.71 8.67 -14.15
N ALA A 785 -36.76 7.38 -14.51
CA ALA A 785 -37.09 6.28 -13.61
C ALA A 785 -36.11 6.20 -12.43
N ALA A 786 -34.81 6.37 -12.67
CA ALA A 786 -33.75 6.41 -11.65
C ALA A 786 -33.84 7.61 -10.65
N ARG A 787 -34.83 8.50 -10.79
CA ARG A 787 -35.17 9.54 -9.80
C ARG A 787 -36.41 9.22 -8.96
N ARG A 788 -37.17 8.20 -9.33
CA ARG A 788 -38.35 7.75 -8.57
C ARG A 788 -37.90 7.05 -7.29
N ARG A 789 -38.82 6.94 -6.34
CA ARG A 789 -38.62 6.03 -5.20
C ARG A 789 -38.82 4.60 -5.67
N ALA A 790 -38.06 3.64 -5.16
CA ALA A 790 -38.32 2.22 -5.41
C ALA A 790 -38.50 1.43 -4.11
N ALA A 791 -39.14 0.27 -4.24
CA ALA A 791 -39.18 -0.80 -3.26
C ALA A 791 -38.25 -1.93 -3.70
N ILE A 792 -37.43 -2.46 -2.80
CA ILE A 792 -36.53 -3.59 -3.11
C ILE A 792 -36.86 -4.78 -2.21
N LEU A 793 -37.17 -5.92 -2.81
CA LEU A 793 -37.37 -7.22 -2.18
C LEU A 793 -36.15 -8.10 -2.46
N VAL A 794 -35.63 -8.75 -1.42
CA VAL A 794 -34.32 -9.43 -1.43
C VAL A 794 -34.43 -10.81 -0.81
N HIS A 795 -33.84 -11.80 -1.46
CA HIS A 795 -33.76 -13.14 -0.91
C HIS A 795 -32.82 -13.20 0.30
N ALA A 796 -33.14 -14.06 1.27
CA ALA A 796 -32.44 -14.23 2.54
C ALA A 796 -31.07 -14.94 2.41
N ASP A 797 -30.19 -14.41 1.55
CA ASP A 797 -28.81 -14.86 1.42
C ASP A 797 -27.82 -13.68 1.24
N PRO A 798 -26.53 -13.87 1.57
CA PRO A 798 -25.54 -12.78 1.51
C PRO A 798 -25.28 -12.18 0.12
N ASP A 799 -25.38 -12.98 -0.95
CA ASP A 799 -25.10 -12.54 -2.32
C ASP A 799 -26.21 -11.62 -2.82
N SER A 800 -27.46 -12.08 -2.69
CA SER A 800 -28.67 -11.31 -2.99
C SER A 800 -28.73 -10.01 -2.18
N LEU A 801 -28.34 -10.07 -0.90
CA LEU A 801 -28.29 -8.89 -0.03
C LEU A 801 -27.21 -7.88 -0.45
N LEU A 802 -26.01 -8.30 -0.81
CA LEU A 802 -24.96 -7.41 -1.29
C LEU A 802 -25.31 -6.76 -2.64
N ALA A 803 -25.88 -7.55 -3.57
CA ALA A 803 -26.40 -7.05 -4.85
C ALA A 803 -27.52 -6.01 -4.61
N ALA A 804 -28.48 -6.30 -3.73
CA ALA A 804 -29.54 -5.37 -3.38
C ALA A 804 -29.03 -4.07 -2.71
N ILE A 805 -28.01 -4.13 -1.84
CA ILE A 805 -27.40 -2.94 -1.22
C ILE A 805 -26.72 -2.06 -2.27
N LEU A 806 -26.10 -2.66 -3.30
CA LEU A 806 -25.49 -1.92 -4.41
C LEU A 806 -26.54 -1.23 -5.29
N LEU A 807 -27.61 -1.94 -5.66
CA LEU A 807 -28.74 -1.37 -6.38
C LEU A 807 -29.40 -0.23 -5.57
N ALA A 808 -29.64 -0.47 -4.29
CA ALA A 808 -30.19 0.48 -3.33
C ALA A 808 -29.35 1.76 -3.20
N ARG A 809 -28.05 1.69 -3.49
CA ARG A 809 -27.15 2.85 -3.49
C ARG A 809 -27.24 3.68 -4.78
N ASP A 810 -27.56 3.09 -5.93
CA ASP A 810 -27.83 3.87 -7.15
C ASP A 810 -29.24 4.49 -7.14
N VAL A 811 -30.22 3.74 -6.61
CA VAL A 811 -31.59 4.18 -6.37
C VAL A 811 -31.64 5.14 -5.18
N ARG A 812 -31.42 6.43 -5.45
CA ARG A 812 -31.27 7.51 -4.45
C ARG A 812 -32.41 7.65 -3.42
N GLN A 813 -33.60 7.11 -3.69
CA GLN A 813 -34.74 7.16 -2.78
C GLN A 813 -35.34 5.77 -2.65
N LEU A 814 -35.26 5.18 -1.47
CA LEU A 814 -35.85 3.89 -1.15
C LEU A 814 -37.10 4.11 -0.30
N GLU A 815 -38.23 3.57 -0.72
CA GLU A 815 -39.43 3.52 0.12
C GLU A 815 -39.21 2.52 1.26
N GLY A 816 -38.68 1.33 0.93
CA GLY A 816 -38.22 0.31 1.87
C GLY A 816 -37.34 -0.75 1.18
N LEU A 817 -36.66 -1.57 1.98
CA LEU A 817 -35.86 -2.69 1.51
C LEU A 817 -36.09 -3.89 2.42
N TRP A 818 -36.68 -4.95 1.88
CA TRP A 818 -37.16 -6.10 2.64
C TRP A 818 -36.37 -7.36 2.33
N VAL A 819 -36.01 -8.12 3.36
CA VAL A 819 -35.43 -9.47 3.22
C VAL A 819 -36.47 -10.52 3.59
N TYR A 820 -36.56 -11.57 2.78
CA TYR A 820 -37.42 -12.73 3.04
C TYR A 820 -36.77 -14.04 2.52
N PRO A 821 -36.97 -15.19 3.20
CA PRO A 821 -36.64 -16.49 2.62
C PRO A 821 -37.54 -16.81 1.43
N GLN A 822 -37.09 -17.69 0.53
CA GLN A 822 -37.85 -18.15 -0.64
C GLN A 822 -39.31 -18.55 -0.32
N SER A 823 -39.55 -19.16 0.84
CA SER A 823 -40.89 -19.58 1.30
C SER A 823 -41.84 -18.42 1.63
N GLU A 824 -41.33 -17.22 1.89
CA GLU A 824 -42.12 -16.03 2.27
C GLU A 824 -42.27 -15.00 1.15
N LEU A 825 -41.77 -15.30 -0.06
CA LEU A 825 -41.92 -14.45 -1.26
C LEU A 825 -43.38 -13.99 -1.49
N MET A 826 -44.35 -14.89 -1.31
CA MET A 826 -45.77 -14.57 -1.47
C MET A 826 -46.34 -13.68 -0.35
N THR A 827 -45.69 -13.60 0.81
CA THR A 827 -46.07 -12.67 1.90
C THR A 827 -45.84 -11.22 1.46
N PHE A 828 -44.74 -10.93 0.76
CA PHE A 828 -44.50 -9.62 0.17
C PHE A 828 -45.58 -9.26 -0.86
N PHE A 829 -45.85 -10.16 -1.82
CA PHE A 829 -46.82 -9.89 -2.90
C PHE A 829 -48.28 -9.75 -2.42
N ARG A 830 -48.66 -10.41 -1.32
CA ARG A 830 -50.02 -10.39 -0.76
C ARG A 830 -50.26 -9.28 0.27
N GLY A 831 -49.23 -8.57 0.72
CA GLY A 831 -49.33 -7.52 1.74
C GLY A 831 -48.57 -6.26 1.35
N ILE A 832 -47.24 -6.30 1.43
CA ILE A 832 -46.41 -5.11 1.21
C ILE A 832 -46.61 -4.54 -0.21
N ALA A 833 -46.61 -5.40 -1.25
CA ALA A 833 -46.70 -4.95 -2.63
C ALA A 833 -48.03 -4.25 -2.98
N THR A 834 -49.12 -4.58 -2.28
CA THR A 834 -50.42 -3.94 -2.44
C THR A 834 -50.53 -2.58 -1.73
N ASP A 835 -49.68 -2.33 -0.73
CA ASP A 835 -49.60 -1.04 -0.02
C ASP A 835 -48.66 -0.03 -0.75
N LEU A 836 -47.89 -0.49 -1.73
CA LEU A 836 -47.01 0.37 -2.55
C LEU A 836 -47.80 1.15 -3.60
N ARG A 837 -47.46 2.44 -3.75
CA ARG A 837 -48.06 3.36 -4.74
C ARG A 837 -48.01 2.78 -6.17
N ASP A 838 -49.06 3.02 -6.95
CA ASP A 838 -49.21 2.50 -8.32
C ASP A 838 -47.98 2.77 -9.21
N ASP A 839 -47.38 3.95 -9.08
CA ASP A 839 -46.23 4.44 -9.87
C ASP A 839 -44.86 3.96 -9.39
N MET A 840 -44.79 3.20 -8.29
CA MET A 840 -43.55 2.78 -7.64
C MET A 840 -42.89 1.59 -8.35
N PRO A 841 -41.65 1.71 -8.85
CA PRO A 841 -40.85 0.57 -9.24
C PRO A 841 -40.61 -0.39 -8.07
N ILE A 842 -40.74 -1.68 -8.35
CA ILE A 842 -40.47 -2.78 -7.43
C ILE A 842 -39.32 -3.58 -8.04
N VAL A 843 -38.28 -3.87 -7.27
CA VAL A 843 -37.20 -4.75 -7.72
C VAL A 843 -37.11 -5.98 -6.83
N VAL A 844 -37.05 -7.16 -7.44
CA VAL A 844 -36.89 -8.46 -6.77
C VAL A 844 -35.49 -8.98 -7.06
N VAL A 845 -34.76 -9.38 -6.02
CA VAL A 845 -33.34 -9.79 -6.12
C VAL A 845 -33.15 -11.16 -5.48
N GLY A 846 -32.71 -12.14 -6.28
CA GLY A 846 -32.26 -13.46 -5.82
C GLY A 846 -33.35 -14.51 -5.58
N PHE A 847 -34.60 -14.26 -6.00
CA PHE A 847 -35.69 -15.21 -5.86
C PHE A 847 -35.91 -16.03 -7.13
N SER A 848 -36.08 -17.34 -6.96
CA SER A 848 -36.72 -18.18 -7.96
C SER A 848 -38.25 -18.00 -7.94
N PRO A 849 -38.97 -18.18 -9.05
CA PRO A 849 -40.41 -18.21 -9.08
C PRO A 849 -40.88 -19.56 -8.53
N SER A 850 -40.93 -19.69 -7.21
CA SER A 850 -41.36 -20.93 -6.55
C SER A 850 -42.37 -20.61 -5.44
N PRO A 851 -43.62 -21.12 -5.51
CA PRO A 851 -44.20 -21.92 -6.61
C PRO A 851 -44.50 -21.06 -7.85
N ALA A 852 -44.05 -21.50 -9.03
CA ALA A 852 -44.01 -20.69 -10.25
C ALA A 852 -45.35 -20.06 -10.65
N ARG A 853 -46.42 -20.88 -10.72
CA ARG A 853 -47.74 -20.41 -11.16
C ARG A 853 -48.27 -19.22 -10.35
N ASP A 854 -48.23 -19.31 -9.02
CA ASP A 854 -48.78 -18.28 -8.14
C ASP A 854 -47.89 -17.02 -8.14
N VAL A 855 -46.57 -17.21 -8.16
CA VAL A 855 -45.60 -16.10 -8.20
C VAL A 855 -45.68 -15.35 -9.53
N ILE A 856 -45.73 -16.04 -10.67
CA ILE A 856 -45.86 -15.43 -12.00
C ILE A 856 -47.22 -14.71 -12.13
N GLN A 857 -48.31 -15.30 -11.62
CA GLN A 857 -49.63 -14.65 -11.62
C GLN A 857 -49.65 -13.38 -10.76
N ALA A 858 -49.00 -13.40 -9.59
CA ALA A 858 -48.87 -12.21 -8.74
C ALA A 858 -47.96 -11.14 -9.36
N ALA A 859 -46.83 -11.55 -9.95
CA ALA A 859 -45.89 -10.67 -10.63
C ALA A 859 -46.54 -9.95 -11.83
N ALA A 860 -47.40 -10.64 -12.60
CA ALA A 860 -48.12 -10.08 -13.74
C ALA A 860 -49.00 -8.86 -13.40
N LEU A 861 -49.48 -8.74 -12.15
CA LEU A 861 -50.23 -7.57 -11.66
C LEU A 861 -49.38 -6.29 -11.62
N TYR A 862 -48.05 -6.43 -11.67
CA TYR A 862 -47.07 -5.36 -11.54
C TYR A 862 -46.22 -5.20 -12.82
N ARG A 863 -46.73 -5.65 -13.97
CA ARG A 863 -46.11 -5.49 -15.29
C ARG A 863 -45.76 -4.02 -15.56
N GLY A 864 -44.55 -3.77 -16.06
CA GLY A 864 -44.05 -2.42 -16.35
C GLY A 864 -43.59 -1.61 -15.14
N ARG A 865 -43.73 -2.13 -13.91
CA ARG A 865 -43.10 -1.56 -12.69
C ARG A 865 -42.22 -2.55 -11.91
N LEU A 866 -42.33 -3.86 -12.19
CA LEU A 866 -41.55 -4.91 -11.56
C LEU A 866 -40.33 -5.27 -12.41
N SER A 867 -39.14 -5.23 -11.81
CA SER A 867 -37.90 -5.78 -12.38
C SER A 867 -37.41 -6.95 -11.51
N TRP A 868 -36.96 -8.02 -12.15
CA TRP A 868 -36.54 -9.24 -11.49
C TRP A 868 -35.09 -9.57 -11.83
N PHE A 869 -34.25 -9.77 -10.82
CA PHE A 869 -32.87 -10.21 -10.93
C PHE A 869 -32.74 -11.55 -10.23
N ASP A 870 -32.35 -12.62 -10.93
CA ASP A 870 -32.07 -13.90 -10.27
C ASP A 870 -30.95 -14.70 -10.93
N ARG A 871 -30.23 -15.43 -10.10
CA ARG A 871 -29.12 -16.32 -10.48
C ARG A 871 -29.55 -17.77 -10.66
N HIS A 872 -30.63 -18.23 -10.02
CA HIS A 872 -31.01 -19.65 -10.08
C HIS A 872 -31.36 -20.08 -11.51
N ALA A 873 -31.12 -21.36 -11.85
CA ALA A 873 -31.58 -21.94 -13.10
C ALA A 873 -33.08 -22.22 -13.00
N TRP A 874 -33.88 -21.57 -13.85
CA TRP A 874 -35.32 -21.80 -13.91
C TRP A 874 -35.66 -22.85 -14.98
N PRO A 875 -36.76 -23.59 -14.83
CA PRO A 875 -37.35 -24.32 -15.95
C PRO A 875 -37.60 -23.35 -17.12
N PRO A 876 -37.23 -23.69 -18.37
CA PRO A 876 -37.40 -22.80 -19.52
C PRO A 876 -38.84 -22.31 -19.70
N GLU A 877 -39.83 -23.15 -19.37
CA GLU A 877 -41.25 -22.81 -19.36
C GLU A 877 -41.60 -21.68 -18.37
N ASP A 878 -41.02 -21.68 -17.16
CA ASP A 878 -41.25 -20.67 -16.13
C ASP A 878 -40.54 -19.35 -16.47
N LEU A 879 -39.33 -19.43 -17.03
CA LEU A 879 -38.59 -18.27 -17.52
C LEU A 879 -39.31 -17.57 -18.69
N LEU A 880 -39.82 -18.35 -19.65
CA LEU A 880 -40.65 -17.83 -20.73
C LEU A 880 -41.97 -17.25 -20.21
N ALA A 881 -42.63 -17.92 -19.26
CA ALA A 881 -43.87 -17.43 -18.65
C ALA A 881 -43.66 -16.11 -17.88
N MET A 882 -42.58 -15.98 -17.11
CA MET A 882 -42.26 -14.73 -16.41
C MET A 882 -41.86 -13.60 -17.37
N ARG A 883 -41.03 -13.87 -18.38
CA ARG A 883 -40.68 -12.88 -19.44
C ARG A 883 -41.94 -12.42 -20.20
N ASN A 884 -42.92 -13.29 -20.42
CA ASN A 884 -44.22 -12.91 -20.99
C ASN A 884 -45.09 -12.08 -20.02
N ALA A 885 -45.02 -12.36 -18.72
CA ALA A 885 -45.77 -11.64 -17.69
C ALA A 885 -45.24 -10.20 -17.45
N LEU A 886 -43.93 -10.02 -17.39
CA LEU A 886 -43.28 -8.76 -17.00
C LEU A 886 -42.74 -7.92 -18.15
N SER A 887 -42.60 -8.51 -19.35
CA SER A 887 -41.70 -8.14 -20.46
C SER A 887 -40.31 -8.80 -20.36
N PRO A 888 -39.61 -9.03 -21.50
CA PRO A 888 -38.27 -9.62 -21.50
C PRO A 888 -37.25 -8.81 -20.70
N GLU A 889 -37.30 -7.47 -20.78
CA GLU A 889 -36.44 -6.55 -20.02
C GLU A 889 -36.75 -6.53 -18.52
N GLY A 890 -37.95 -6.97 -18.13
CA GLY A 890 -38.36 -7.10 -16.73
C GLY A 890 -37.75 -8.30 -15.99
N VAL A 891 -37.07 -9.22 -16.70
CA VAL A 891 -36.48 -10.45 -16.11
C VAL A 891 -35.03 -10.62 -16.57
N ILE A 892 -34.11 -10.33 -15.66
CA ILE A 892 -32.67 -10.35 -15.87
C ILE A 892 -32.10 -11.57 -15.14
N GLY A 893 -31.49 -12.49 -15.89
CA GLY A 893 -31.03 -13.79 -15.39
C GLY A 893 -32.07 -14.92 -15.53
N GLY A 894 -32.06 -15.86 -14.57
CA GLY A 894 -32.84 -17.10 -14.58
C GLY A 894 -32.18 -18.30 -15.29
N GLU A 895 -30.94 -18.14 -15.74
CA GLU A 895 -30.23 -19.08 -16.64
C GLU A 895 -29.18 -19.96 -15.93
N GLY A 896 -29.12 -19.92 -14.59
CA GLY A 896 -28.16 -20.71 -13.81
C GLY A 896 -26.78 -20.07 -13.74
N LEU A 897 -26.73 -18.91 -13.09
CA LEU A 897 -25.54 -18.12 -12.77
C LEU A 897 -25.13 -18.32 -11.31
N ASP A 898 -23.90 -17.94 -10.99
CA ASP A 898 -23.31 -18.19 -9.66
C ASP A 898 -23.69 -17.10 -8.64
N SER A 899 -23.93 -15.88 -9.13
CA SER A 899 -24.18 -14.67 -8.33
C SER A 899 -25.17 -13.74 -9.04
N VAL A 900 -25.98 -13.01 -8.27
CA VAL A 900 -26.86 -11.94 -8.76
C VAL A 900 -26.09 -10.63 -8.97
N LEU A 901 -24.87 -10.53 -8.42
CA LEU A 901 -24.05 -9.31 -8.41
C LEU A 901 -23.70 -8.77 -9.81
N PRO A 902 -23.25 -9.58 -10.80
CA PRO A 902 -22.93 -9.07 -12.13
C PRO A 902 -24.16 -8.45 -12.82
N LEU A 903 -25.30 -9.14 -12.76
CA LEU A 903 -26.57 -8.70 -13.36
C LEU A 903 -27.00 -7.32 -12.82
N VAL A 904 -26.91 -7.12 -11.51
CA VAL A 904 -27.22 -5.82 -10.91
C VAL A 904 -26.20 -4.76 -11.34
N LEU A 905 -24.90 -5.09 -11.41
CA LEU A 905 -23.85 -4.15 -11.80
C LEU A 905 -23.87 -3.72 -13.27
N GLU A 906 -24.46 -4.52 -14.15
CA GLU A 906 -24.75 -4.14 -15.54
C GLU A 906 -25.84 -3.06 -15.61
N THR A 907 -26.86 -3.13 -14.76
CA THR A 907 -27.94 -2.12 -14.68
C THR A 907 -27.58 -0.87 -13.86
N CYS A 908 -26.56 -0.94 -13.00
CA CYS A 908 -26.13 0.16 -12.14
C CYS A 908 -25.43 1.28 -12.93
N THR A 909 -26.11 2.42 -13.07
CA THR A 909 -25.59 3.59 -13.81
C THR A 909 -24.44 4.33 -13.09
N ARG A 910 -24.21 4.06 -11.80
CA ARG A 910 -23.20 4.74 -10.99
C ARG A 910 -22.28 3.79 -10.24
N ARG A 911 -21.12 3.50 -10.85
CA ARG A 911 -19.96 3.02 -10.09
C ARG A 911 -19.38 4.16 -9.25
N SER A 912 -19.11 3.86 -7.98
CA SER A 912 -18.51 4.78 -7.03
C SER A 912 -17.44 4.02 -6.28
N ARG A 913 -16.33 4.66 -5.91
CA ARG A 913 -15.21 4.02 -5.17
C ARG A 913 -15.58 3.28 -3.87
N PHE A 914 -16.81 3.43 -3.40
CA PHE A 914 -17.35 2.64 -2.29
C PHE A 914 -18.26 1.50 -2.78
N SER A 915 -19.03 1.69 -3.85
CA SER A 915 -19.69 0.60 -4.57
C SER A 915 -18.65 -0.45 -4.99
N ASP A 916 -17.55 0.01 -5.59
CA ASP A 916 -16.42 -0.84 -6.00
C ASP A 916 -15.88 -1.62 -4.79
N LYS A 917 -15.72 -0.97 -3.63
CA LYS A 917 -15.32 -1.65 -2.37
C LYS A 917 -16.36 -2.61 -1.80
N LEU A 918 -17.66 -2.42 -2.07
CA LEU A 918 -18.68 -3.41 -1.72
C LEU A 918 -18.65 -4.61 -2.67
N VAL A 919 -18.31 -4.39 -3.94
CA VAL A 919 -18.03 -5.45 -4.91
C VAL A 919 -16.79 -6.23 -4.51
N ASP A 920 -15.68 -5.56 -4.20
CA ASP A 920 -14.44 -6.19 -3.70
C ASP A 920 -14.68 -6.98 -2.40
N LEU A 921 -15.59 -6.50 -1.53
CA LEU A 921 -16.03 -7.21 -0.33
C LEU A 921 -16.82 -8.47 -0.69
N ALA A 922 -17.84 -8.37 -1.54
CA ALA A 922 -18.67 -9.51 -1.95
C ALA A 922 -17.81 -10.61 -2.60
N THR A 923 -16.95 -10.21 -3.52
CA THR A 923 -16.10 -11.09 -4.34
C THR A 923 -14.87 -11.65 -3.62
N GLY A 924 -14.52 -11.14 -2.44
CA GLY A 924 -13.29 -11.55 -1.74
C GLY A 924 -11.99 -11.00 -2.36
N ARG A 925 -12.08 -9.95 -3.20
CA ARG A 925 -10.92 -9.22 -3.75
C ARG A 925 -10.35 -8.16 -2.79
N PHE A 926 -10.95 -8.04 -1.62
CA PHE A 926 -10.68 -7.02 -0.61
C PHE A 926 -9.24 -7.01 -0.10
N SER A 927 -8.61 -5.83 -0.06
CA SER A 927 -7.30 -5.69 0.58
C SER A 927 -7.36 -6.05 2.08
N GLN A 928 -6.31 -6.69 2.61
CA GLN A 928 -6.20 -7.07 4.03
C GLN A 928 -6.54 -5.89 4.96
N HIS A 929 -5.91 -4.73 4.74
CA HIS A 929 -6.17 -3.51 5.51
C HIS A 929 -7.66 -3.12 5.51
N ASP A 930 -8.34 -3.13 4.35
CA ASP A 930 -9.76 -2.75 4.32
C ASP A 930 -10.63 -3.84 5.00
N PHE A 931 -10.25 -5.12 4.88
CA PHE A 931 -10.95 -6.23 5.54
C PHE A 931 -10.87 -6.16 7.06
N GLU A 932 -9.67 -6.04 7.62
CA GLU A 932 -9.46 -5.91 9.06
C GLU A 932 -10.17 -4.66 9.61
N ARG A 933 -10.06 -3.54 8.87
CA ARG A 933 -10.59 -2.24 9.30
C ARG A 933 -12.11 -2.15 9.30
N TRP A 934 -12.81 -2.84 8.40
CA TRP A 934 -14.28 -2.85 8.38
C TRP A 934 -14.92 -4.03 7.64
N GLY A 935 -14.26 -4.62 6.64
CA GLY A 935 -14.84 -5.69 5.83
C GLY A 935 -15.26 -6.93 6.63
N ARG A 936 -14.47 -7.34 7.63
CA ARG A 936 -14.77 -8.48 8.52
C ARG A 936 -16.09 -8.29 9.27
N LEU A 937 -16.29 -7.11 9.89
CA LEU A 937 -17.54 -6.79 10.58
C LEU A 937 -18.72 -6.79 9.60
N TRP A 938 -18.57 -6.15 8.44
CA TRP A 938 -19.68 -5.99 7.52
C TRP A 938 -20.05 -7.27 6.78
N ARG A 939 -19.11 -8.18 6.48
CA ARG A 939 -19.42 -9.53 5.98
C ARG A 939 -20.21 -10.33 7.03
N HIS A 940 -19.78 -10.31 8.29
CA HIS A 940 -20.49 -10.95 9.40
C HIS A 940 -21.91 -10.37 9.57
N ARG A 941 -22.05 -9.04 9.60
CA ARG A 941 -23.36 -8.36 9.71
C ARG A 941 -24.29 -8.66 8.53
N VAL A 942 -23.79 -8.74 7.29
CA VAL A 942 -24.58 -9.16 6.13
C VAL A 942 -25.11 -10.58 6.34
N GLY A 943 -24.29 -11.49 6.86
CA GLY A 943 -24.74 -12.83 7.26
C GLY A 943 -25.80 -12.85 8.37
N GLU A 944 -25.71 -11.96 9.36
CA GLU A 944 -26.75 -11.83 10.41
C GLU A 944 -28.04 -11.17 9.88
N ILE A 945 -27.93 -10.18 8.99
CA ILE A 945 -29.09 -9.51 8.38
C ILE A 945 -29.83 -10.47 7.42
N ALA A 946 -29.10 -11.33 6.69
CA ALA A 946 -29.70 -12.37 5.85
C ALA A 946 -30.53 -13.39 6.64
N LYS A 947 -30.33 -13.53 7.96
CA LYS A 947 -31.16 -14.38 8.84
C LYS A 947 -32.45 -13.69 9.33
N LYS A 948 -32.63 -12.39 9.08
CA LYS A 948 -33.81 -11.63 9.48
C LYS A 948 -34.88 -11.66 8.39
N THR A 949 -36.12 -11.36 8.77
CA THR A 949 -37.24 -11.12 7.83
C THR A 949 -37.85 -9.74 8.05
N GLY A 950 -38.33 -9.10 6.98
CA GLY A 950 -38.96 -7.75 7.02
C GLY A 950 -38.05 -6.61 6.56
N ASP A 951 -38.41 -5.36 6.92
CA ASP A 951 -37.66 -4.14 6.52
C ASP A 951 -36.33 -4.05 7.27
N ILE A 952 -35.23 -4.13 6.53
CA ILE A 952 -33.86 -4.08 7.06
C ILE A 952 -33.18 -2.73 6.81
N ARG A 953 -33.88 -1.73 6.28
CA ARG A 953 -33.28 -0.42 5.91
C ARG A 953 -32.53 0.25 7.06
N GLY A 954 -32.96 0.02 8.31
CA GLY A 954 -32.27 0.49 9.51
C GLY A 954 -30.91 -0.17 9.73
N ASP A 955 -30.81 -1.50 9.54
CA ASP A 955 -29.58 -2.27 9.74
C ASP A 955 -28.50 -1.93 8.70
N ILE A 956 -28.90 -1.68 7.45
CA ILE A 956 -27.99 -1.33 6.35
C ILE A 956 -27.79 0.18 6.17
N ALA A 957 -28.37 1.02 7.03
CA ALA A 957 -28.34 2.48 6.89
C ALA A 957 -26.91 3.04 6.76
N ALA A 958 -25.95 2.46 7.49
CA ALA A 958 -24.54 2.83 7.40
C ALA A 958 -23.88 2.44 6.07
N LEU A 959 -24.27 1.32 5.45
CA LEU A 959 -23.79 0.95 4.10
C LEU A 959 -24.38 1.88 3.01
N LEU A 960 -25.66 2.22 3.14
CA LEU A 960 -26.35 3.11 2.19
C LEU A 960 -25.80 4.54 2.25
N ALA A 961 -25.68 5.12 3.45
CA ALA A 961 -25.24 6.51 3.64
C ALA A 961 -23.70 6.69 3.71
N GLY A 962 -22.97 5.63 4.04
CA GLY A 962 -21.60 5.72 4.51
C GLY A 962 -20.51 5.87 3.44
N ARG A 963 -19.31 6.08 3.98
CA ARG A 963 -18.01 5.98 3.31
C ARG A 963 -17.20 4.88 4.03
N PRO A 964 -16.14 4.32 3.43
CA PRO A 964 -15.31 3.32 4.12
C PRO A 964 -14.79 3.83 5.47
N SER A 965 -14.48 5.13 5.55
CA SER A 965 -14.00 5.79 6.77
C SER A 965 -15.02 5.88 7.90
N ASP A 966 -16.31 5.76 7.60
CA ASP A 966 -17.38 5.86 8.59
C ASP A 966 -17.77 4.45 9.06
N LEU A 967 -17.82 3.48 8.14
CA LEU A 967 -17.89 2.04 8.48
C LEU A 967 -16.73 1.61 9.40
N ALA A 968 -15.52 2.10 9.15
CA ALA A 968 -14.34 1.83 9.98
C ALA A 968 -14.46 2.39 11.40
N LYS A 969 -15.13 3.53 11.59
CA LYS A 969 -15.36 4.09 12.94
C LYS A 969 -16.41 3.28 13.69
N GLU A 970 -17.46 2.87 12.99
CA GLU A 970 -18.47 2.00 13.57
C GLU A 970 -17.86 0.64 13.94
N ALA A 971 -17.02 0.07 13.08
CA ALA A 971 -16.29 -1.16 13.36
C ALA A 971 -15.37 -1.05 14.57
N ALA A 972 -14.66 0.07 14.74
CA ALA A 972 -13.81 0.32 15.90
C ALA A 972 -14.59 0.53 17.23
N LEU A 973 -15.91 0.69 17.19
CA LEU A 973 -16.77 0.86 18.37
C LEU A 973 -17.53 -0.43 18.76
N LEU A 974 -17.37 -1.50 17.98
CA LEU A 974 -18.14 -2.74 18.13
C LEU A 974 -17.24 -3.91 18.48
N ALA A 975 -17.81 -4.93 19.11
CA ALA A 975 -17.12 -6.18 19.34
C ALA A 975 -16.65 -6.79 18.00
N ILE A 976 -15.40 -7.24 17.97
CA ILE A 976 -14.83 -7.93 16.81
C ILE A 976 -15.65 -9.21 16.59
N PRO A 977 -16.18 -9.46 15.38
CA PRO A 977 -16.98 -10.65 15.11
C PRO A 977 -16.12 -11.92 15.26
N PRO A 978 -16.73 -13.09 15.50
CA PRO A 978 -16.01 -14.36 15.54
C PRO A 978 -15.16 -14.58 14.29
N THR A 979 -14.11 -15.39 14.43
CA THR A 979 -13.26 -15.76 13.29
C THR A 979 -14.10 -16.58 12.29
N PRO A 980 -14.07 -16.26 10.98
CA PRO A 980 -14.82 -17.03 9.99
C PRO A 980 -14.33 -18.49 9.92
N PRO A 981 -15.22 -19.48 9.72
CA PRO A 981 -14.82 -20.88 9.58
C PRO A 981 -13.87 -21.12 8.39
N GLU A 982 -13.90 -20.26 7.37
CA GLU A 982 -12.96 -20.26 6.26
C GLU A 982 -11.50 -20.11 6.72
N VAL A 983 -11.22 -19.43 7.84
CA VAL A 983 -9.85 -19.27 8.35
C VAL A 983 -9.32 -20.59 8.90
N GLU A 984 -10.11 -21.30 9.70
CA GLU A 984 -9.74 -22.63 10.22
C GLU A 984 -9.63 -23.64 9.08
N TRP A 985 -10.54 -23.58 8.11
CA TRP A 985 -10.54 -24.46 6.94
C TRP A 985 -9.30 -24.27 6.05
N VAL A 986 -8.91 -23.02 5.77
CA VAL A 986 -7.69 -22.70 5.01
C VAL A 986 -6.43 -23.01 5.81
N ALA A 987 -6.41 -22.79 7.13
CA ALA A 987 -5.24 -23.13 7.96
C ALA A 987 -5.01 -24.65 8.07
N ALA A 988 -6.08 -25.45 8.09
CA ALA A 988 -6.01 -26.90 8.27
C ALA A 988 -5.67 -27.70 7.00
N ARG A 989 -5.52 -27.04 5.83
CA ARG A 989 -5.34 -27.68 4.51
C ARG A 989 -4.18 -27.03 3.77
N ASP A 990 -3.45 -27.81 2.97
CA ASP A 990 -2.51 -27.26 2.00
C ASP A 990 -3.13 -27.25 0.60
N PHE A 991 -2.81 -26.22 -0.18
CA PHE A 991 -3.38 -25.97 -1.50
C PHE A 991 -2.31 -26.09 -2.57
N ARG A 992 -2.73 -26.45 -3.79
CA ARG A 992 -1.81 -26.45 -4.94
C ARG A 992 -1.43 -25.01 -5.28
N LEU A 993 -0.14 -24.73 -5.28
CA LEU A 993 0.42 -23.48 -5.77
C LEU A 993 0.96 -23.68 -7.19
N VAL A 994 0.65 -22.74 -8.07
CA VAL A 994 1.13 -22.72 -9.46
C VAL A 994 1.94 -21.45 -9.66
N HIS A 995 3.23 -21.60 -9.99
CA HIS A 995 4.17 -20.49 -10.16
C HIS A 995 4.38 -20.21 -11.65
N PHE A 996 4.12 -18.99 -12.11
CA PHE A 996 4.37 -18.57 -13.50
C PHE A 996 4.71 -17.08 -13.59
N GLY A 997 5.90 -16.77 -14.13
CA GLY A 997 6.43 -15.40 -14.12
C GLY A 997 6.49 -14.83 -12.70
N ALA A 998 5.87 -13.66 -12.51
CA ALA A 998 5.73 -12.94 -11.25
C ALA A 998 4.67 -13.53 -10.31
N HIS A 999 3.84 -14.43 -10.82
CA HIS A 999 2.58 -14.79 -10.21
C HIS A 999 2.66 -16.15 -9.53
N VAL A 1000 2.10 -16.19 -8.33
CA VAL A 1000 1.71 -17.42 -7.66
C VAL A 1000 0.20 -17.45 -7.64
N MET A 1001 -0.37 -18.58 -8.09
CA MET A 1001 -1.80 -18.84 -8.09
C MET A 1001 -2.10 -20.00 -7.13
N ALA A 1002 -2.94 -19.74 -6.12
CA ALA A 1002 -3.49 -20.79 -5.27
C ALA A 1002 -4.70 -21.44 -5.99
N VAL A 1003 -4.73 -22.77 -6.06
CA VAL A 1003 -5.87 -23.53 -6.61
C VAL A 1003 -6.65 -24.17 -5.46
N LEU A 1004 -7.93 -23.81 -5.34
CA LEU A 1004 -8.80 -24.18 -4.22
C LEU A 1004 -10.04 -24.96 -4.68
N ASP A 1005 -10.33 -26.04 -3.96
CA ASP A 1005 -11.60 -26.77 -4.03
C ASP A 1005 -12.31 -26.62 -2.68
N VAL A 1006 -13.32 -25.75 -2.62
CA VAL A 1006 -13.91 -25.24 -1.37
C VAL A 1006 -15.14 -26.04 -0.96
N ASP A 1007 -15.20 -26.51 0.29
CA ASP A 1007 -16.35 -27.26 0.80
C ASP A 1007 -17.66 -26.45 0.62
N ALA A 1008 -18.74 -27.11 0.18
CA ALA A 1008 -19.98 -26.44 -0.28
C ALA A 1008 -20.68 -25.53 0.75
N GLY A 1009 -20.36 -25.65 2.03
CA GLY A 1009 -20.86 -24.79 3.11
C GLY A 1009 -20.05 -23.52 3.36
N LEU A 1010 -18.94 -23.30 2.64
CA LEU A 1010 -18.02 -22.17 2.84
C LEU A 1010 -18.10 -21.15 1.70
N ASP A 1011 -17.66 -19.92 2.00
CA ASP A 1011 -17.58 -18.83 1.05
C ASP A 1011 -16.30 -18.93 0.18
N PRO A 1012 -16.41 -19.26 -1.12
CA PRO A 1012 -15.25 -19.47 -1.97
C PRO A 1012 -14.42 -18.20 -2.15
N GLY A 1013 -15.04 -17.01 -2.19
CA GLY A 1013 -14.32 -15.75 -2.31
C GLY A 1013 -13.50 -15.42 -1.06
N LEU A 1014 -14.02 -15.77 0.13
CA LEU A 1014 -13.29 -15.60 1.38
C LEU A 1014 -12.17 -16.62 1.55
N CYS A 1015 -12.41 -17.91 1.26
CA CYS A 1015 -11.37 -18.95 1.24
C CYS A 1015 -10.22 -18.57 0.28
N ALA A 1016 -10.56 -18.15 -0.94
CA ALA A 1016 -9.59 -17.71 -1.94
C ALA A 1016 -8.70 -16.58 -1.41
N ARG A 1017 -9.28 -15.57 -0.75
CA ARG A 1017 -8.52 -14.46 -0.16
C ARG A 1017 -7.58 -14.93 0.96
N ILE A 1018 -8.07 -15.75 1.89
CA ILE A 1018 -7.26 -16.22 3.02
C ILE A 1018 -6.10 -17.09 2.53
N ALA A 1019 -6.30 -17.91 1.49
CA ALA A 1019 -5.22 -18.66 0.87
C ALA A 1019 -4.21 -17.76 0.14
N ARG A 1020 -4.66 -16.74 -0.61
CA ARG A 1020 -3.77 -15.73 -1.21
C ARG A 1020 -2.89 -15.06 -0.15
N GLU A 1021 -3.48 -14.64 0.96
CA GLU A 1021 -2.78 -14.04 2.10
C GLU A 1021 -1.77 -15.01 2.73
N ARG A 1022 -2.17 -16.26 3.03
CA ARG A 1022 -1.33 -17.30 3.65
C ARG A 1022 -0.10 -17.69 2.82
N TYR A 1023 -0.25 -17.78 1.50
CA TYR A 1023 0.82 -18.22 0.59
C TYR A 1023 1.50 -17.06 -0.17
N ALA A 1024 1.20 -15.81 0.19
CA ALA A 1024 1.61 -14.61 -0.56
C ALA A 1024 1.29 -14.70 -2.08
N ALA A 1025 0.20 -15.39 -2.43
CA ALA A 1025 -0.18 -15.65 -3.81
C ALA A 1025 -0.99 -14.49 -4.40
N THR A 1026 -0.55 -13.96 -5.54
CA THR A 1026 -1.22 -12.84 -6.21
C THR A 1026 -2.58 -13.21 -6.82
N LEU A 1027 -2.78 -14.50 -7.11
CA LEU A 1027 -3.92 -15.05 -7.84
C LEU A 1027 -4.54 -16.23 -7.09
N SER A 1028 -5.80 -16.50 -7.40
CA SER A 1028 -6.53 -17.69 -6.96
C SER A 1028 -7.47 -18.18 -8.04
N LEU A 1029 -7.44 -19.49 -8.29
CA LEU A 1029 -8.43 -20.21 -9.07
C LEU A 1029 -9.24 -21.06 -8.08
N THR A 1030 -10.54 -20.80 -7.96
CA THR A 1030 -11.36 -21.38 -6.87
C THR A 1030 -12.68 -21.89 -7.40
N ARG A 1031 -13.04 -23.10 -7.01
CA ARG A 1031 -14.39 -23.65 -7.21
C ARG A 1031 -14.97 -24.13 -5.88
N ARG A 1032 -16.26 -24.49 -5.88
CA ARG A 1032 -16.84 -25.31 -4.81
C ARG A 1032 -16.76 -26.80 -5.14
N ALA A 1033 -16.64 -27.61 -4.11
CA ALA A 1033 -16.58 -29.06 -4.20
C ALA A 1033 -17.86 -29.62 -4.83
N GLY A 1034 -17.71 -30.30 -5.97
CA GLY A 1034 -18.81 -30.85 -6.76
C GLY A 1034 -19.40 -29.89 -7.80
N GLU A 1035 -19.03 -28.61 -7.80
CA GLU A 1035 -19.41 -27.66 -8.84
C GLU A 1035 -18.39 -27.66 -10.00
N GLU A 1036 -18.85 -27.30 -11.20
CA GLU A 1036 -18.05 -27.15 -12.42
C GLU A 1036 -17.61 -25.70 -12.69
N VAL A 1037 -18.05 -24.75 -11.86
CA VAL A 1037 -17.79 -23.32 -12.07
C VAL A 1037 -16.59 -22.86 -11.25
N PHE A 1038 -15.69 -22.17 -11.94
CA PHE A 1038 -14.50 -21.57 -11.38
C PHE A 1038 -14.64 -20.06 -11.29
N THR A 1039 -14.14 -19.54 -10.18
CA THR A 1039 -13.91 -18.14 -9.89
C THR A 1039 -12.41 -17.89 -10.00
N PHE A 1040 -11.98 -17.06 -10.95
CA PHE A 1040 -10.61 -16.63 -11.12
C PHE A 1040 -10.48 -15.15 -10.72
N ALA A 1041 -9.64 -14.89 -9.74
CA ALA A 1041 -9.49 -13.58 -9.14
C ALA A 1041 -8.08 -13.41 -8.55
N GLY A 1042 -7.70 -12.16 -8.32
CA GLY A 1042 -6.54 -11.81 -7.51
C GLY A 1042 -6.89 -10.69 -6.53
N ASP A 1043 -5.96 -10.41 -5.63
CA ASP A 1043 -6.07 -9.27 -4.74
C ASP A 1043 -6.12 -7.97 -5.55
N GLU A 1044 -6.78 -6.95 -4.99
CA GLU A 1044 -6.56 -5.55 -5.38
C GLU A 1044 -5.15 -5.09 -4.94
N VAL A 1045 -4.11 -5.74 -5.50
CA VAL A 1045 -2.72 -5.37 -5.26
C VAL A 1045 -2.53 -3.96 -5.80
N THR A 1046 -2.12 -3.06 -4.92
CA THR A 1046 -1.96 -1.62 -5.20
C THR A 1046 -0.79 -1.27 -6.12
N GLY A 1047 -0.38 -2.20 -7.00
CA GLY A 1047 0.61 -2.05 -8.05
C GLY A 1047 0.09 -1.25 -9.24
N ARG A 1048 0.98 -0.97 -10.22
CA ARG A 1048 0.70 -0.05 -11.34
C ARG A 1048 -0.05 -0.68 -12.53
N ARG A 1049 -0.39 -1.98 -12.49
CA ARG A 1049 -1.23 -2.67 -13.48
C ARG A 1049 -2.32 -3.43 -12.75
N ALA A 1050 -3.57 -3.26 -13.16
CA ALA A 1050 -4.67 -4.12 -12.73
C ALA A 1050 -4.62 -5.35 -13.64
N LEU A 1051 -4.69 -6.56 -13.08
CA LEU A 1051 -4.68 -7.77 -13.89
C LEU A 1051 -6.04 -7.94 -14.55
N ASP A 1052 -6.08 -8.10 -15.87
CA ASP A 1052 -7.32 -8.32 -16.62
C ASP A 1052 -7.72 -9.81 -16.54
N TYR A 1053 -8.45 -10.15 -15.48
CA TYR A 1053 -9.03 -11.49 -15.33
C TYR A 1053 -10.04 -11.81 -16.44
N GLN A 1054 -10.75 -10.80 -16.96
CA GLN A 1054 -11.81 -10.98 -17.97
C GLN A 1054 -11.19 -11.43 -19.30
N ALA A 1055 -10.07 -10.82 -19.70
CA ALA A 1055 -9.29 -11.24 -20.86
C ALA A 1055 -8.84 -12.71 -20.77
N VAL A 1056 -8.48 -13.19 -19.57
CA VAL A 1056 -8.13 -14.62 -19.35
C VAL A 1056 -9.34 -15.52 -19.50
N ALA A 1057 -10.51 -15.17 -18.94
CA ALA A 1057 -11.73 -15.95 -19.13
C ALA A 1057 -12.13 -16.01 -20.61
N HIS A 1058 -12.10 -14.88 -21.33
CA HIS A 1058 -12.35 -14.84 -22.76
C HIS A 1058 -11.38 -15.71 -23.55
N HIS A 1059 -10.09 -15.69 -23.20
CA HIS A 1059 -9.09 -16.56 -23.84
C HIS A 1059 -9.34 -18.05 -23.60
N LEU A 1060 -9.70 -18.43 -22.37
CA LEU A 1060 -10.04 -19.81 -22.04
C LEU A 1060 -11.26 -20.28 -22.84
N VAL A 1061 -12.29 -19.44 -22.98
CA VAL A 1061 -13.50 -19.73 -23.80
C VAL A 1061 -13.18 -19.83 -25.29
N GLU A 1062 -12.29 -18.97 -25.82
CA GLU A 1062 -11.87 -19.02 -27.23
C GLU A 1062 -11.03 -20.26 -27.54
N LYS A 1063 -10.18 -20.68 -26.59
CA LYS A 1063 -9.19 -21.74 -26.82
C LYS A 1063 -9.66 -23.14 -26.41
N LEU A 1064 -10.55 -23.25 -25.43
CA LEU A 1064 -11.01 -24.52 -24.86
C LEU A 1064 -12.52 -24.65 -25.08
N GLU A 1065 -12.92 -25.44 -26.08
CA GLU A 1065 -14.33 -25.62 -26.51
C GLU A 1065 -15.32 -26.08 -25.42
N TRP A 1066 -14.80 -26.58 -24.29
CA TRP A 1066 -15.55 -27.08 -23.15
C TRP A 1066 -15.54 -26.12 -21.95
N VAL A 1067 -15.03 -24.89 -22.15
CA VAL A 1067 -15.11 -23.78 -21.18
C VAL A 1067 -16.21 -22.81 -21.59
N GLU A 1068 -17.21 -22.63 -20.71
CA GLU A 1068 -18.31 -21.67 -20.92
C GLU A 1068 -18.05 -20.41 -20.08
N GLY A 1069 -18.01 -19.24 -20.72
CA GLY A 1069 -17.87 -17.95 -20.02
C GLY A 1069 -19.12 -17.60 -19.21
N ARG A 1070 -18.95 -16.93 -18.06
CA ARG A 1070 -20.04 -16.45 -17.21
C ARG A 1070 -19.94 -14.92 -17.01
N PRO A 1071 -21.04 -14.23 -16.64
CA PRO A 1071 -21.03 -12.79 -16.37
C PRO A 1071 -20.03 -12.38 -15.29
N ASP A 1072 -19.30 -11.31 -15.56
CA ASP A 1072 -18.08 -10.90 -14.86
C ASP A 1072 -18.01 -9.39 -14.59
N ALA A 1073 -19.14 -8.68 -14.74
CA ALA A 1073 -19.27 -7.23 -14.56
C ALA A 1073 -18.85 -6.72 -13.16
N ASP A 1074 -18.65 -7.62 -12.19
CA ASP A 1074 -18.10 -7.39 -10.86
C ASP A 1074 -16.56 -7.50 -10.80
N HIS A 1075 -15.90 -7.51 -11.97
CA HIS A 1075 -14.44 -7.63 -12.13
C HIS A 1075 -13.88 -8.95 -11.57
N VAL A 1076 -14.66 -10.03 -11.63
CA VAL A 1076 -14.25 -11.39 -11.29
C VAL A 1076 -14.51 -12.28 -12.48
N ALA A 1077 -13.46 -12.89 -13.00
CA ALA A 1077 -13.59 -13.86 -14.07
C ALA A 1077 -14.29 -15.11 -13.55
N ARG A 1078 -15.40 -15.48 -14.22
CA ARG A 1078 -16.10 -16.73 -13.96
C ARG A 1078 -16.23 -17.51 -15.24
N PHE A 1079 -15.99 -18.81 -15.14
CA PHE A 1079 -16.16 -19.73 -16.27
C PHE A 1079 -16.47 -21.14 -15.75
N ARG A 1080 -17.23 -21.90 -16.53
CA ARG A 1080 -17.56 -23.29 -16.24
C ARG A 1080 -16.65 -24.22 -17.04
N VAL A 1081 -16.18 -25.28 -16.41
CA VAL A 1081 -15.44 -26.39 -17.05
C VAL A 1081 -16.35 -27.60 -17.14
N CYS A 1082 -16.89 -27.86 -18.33
CA CYS A 1082 -17.88 -28.93 -18.53
C CYS A 1082 -17.28 -30.35 -18.34
N ASP A 1083 -18.08 -31.29 -17.85
CA ASP A 1083 -17.72 -32.68 -17.52
C ASP A 1083 -16.49 -32.84 -16.60
N LEU A 1084 -16.14 -31.85 -15.78
CA LEU A 1084 -14.91 -31.91 -14.97
C LEU A 1084 -14.81 -33.17 -14.09
N ALA A 1085 -15.94 -33.62 -13.54
CA ALA A 1085 -16.02 -34.84 -12.73
C ALA A 1085 -15.72 -36.14 -13.50
N ARG A 1086 -15.81 -36.12 -14.84
CA ARG A 1086 -15.47 -37.25 -15.74
C ARG A 1086 -14.11 -37.09 -16.40
N ARG A 1087 -13.61 -35.86 -16.48
CA ARG A 1087 -12.35 -35.47 -17.14
C ARG A 1087 -11.55 -34.50 -16.25
N PRO A 1088 -10.97 -34.97 -15.13
CA PRO A 1088 -10.20 -34.12 -14.23
C PRO A 1088 -8.99 -33.47 -14.91
N GLU A 1089 -8.45 -34.08 -15.98
CA GLU A 1089 -7.37 -33.52 -16.81
C GLU A 1089 -7.69 -32.14 -17.40
N ARG A 1090 -8.98 -31.80 -17.57
CA ARG A 1090 -9.40 -30.46 -18.01
C ARG A 1090 -8.98 -29.35 -17.05
N LEU A 1091 -8.85 -29.62 -15.74
CA LEU A 1091 -8.34 -28.64 -14.80
C LEU A 1091 -6.84 -28.35 -15.03
N GLU A 1092 -6.06 -29.37 -15.42
CA GLU A 1092 -4.65 -29.19 -15.78
C GLU A 1092 -4.51 -28.35 -17.05
N GLU A 1093 -5.35 -28.59 -18.05
CA GLU A 1093 -5.41 -27.78 -19.28
C GLU A 1093 -5.77 -26.32 -18.97
N VAL A 1094 -6.80 -26.03 -18.15
CA VAL A 1094 -7.10 -24.66 -17.71
C VAL A 1094 -5.92 -24.01 -16.99
N ILE A 1095 -5.28 -24.71 -16.05
CA ILE A 1095 -4.15 -24.17 -15.27
C ILE A 1095 -2.95 -23.86 -16.18
N ALA A 1096 -2.63 -24.76 -17.11
CA ALA A 1096 -1.58 -24.56 -18.10
C ALA A 1096 -1.89 -23.37 -19.01
N GLU A 1097 -3.13 -23.21 -19.45
CA GLU A 1097 -3.55 -22.07 -20.28
C GLU A 1097 -3.57 -20.74 -19.53
N ILE A 1098 -3.93 -20.70 -18.24
CA ILE A 1098 -3.77 -19.49 -17.42
C ILE A 1098 -2.28 -19.11 -17.30
N ALA A 1099 -1.40 -20.10 -17.10
CA ALA A 1099 0.03 -19.88 -16.96
C ALA A 1099 0.69 -19.41 -18.28
N MET A 1100 0.32 -19.99 -19.43
CA MET A 1100 0.75 -19.55 -20.76
C MET A 1100 0.13 -18.20 -21.16
N GLY A 1101 -1.13 -17.98 -20.78
CA GLY A 1101 -1.91 -16.75 -20.95
C GLY A 1101 -1.43 -15.55 -20.14
N ARG A 1102 -0.32 -15.67 -19.39
CA ARG A 1102 0.38 -14.58 -18.67
C ARG A 1102 0.39 -13.23 -19.41
N SER A 1103 0.63 -13.23 -20.72
CA SER A 1103 0.70 -12.00 -21.54
C SER A 1103 -0.64 -11.25 -21.66
N GLN A 1104 -1.76 -11.87 -21.27
CA GLN A 1104 -3.09 -11.29 -21.20
C GLN A 1104 -3.39 -10.75 -19.78
N LEU A 1105 -2.92 -11.45 -18.74
CA LEU A 1105 -2.97 -10.98 -17.36
C LEU A 1105 -2.24 -9.64 -17.16
N GLU A 1106 -1.11 -9.46 -17.85
CA GLU A 1106 -0.25 -8.27 -17.71
C GLU A 1106 -0.66 -7.05 -18.57
N ARG A 1107 -1.80 -7.12 -19.27
CA ARG A 1107 -2.36 -6.02 -20.10
C ARG A 1107 -2.91 -4.88 -19.23
#